data_AF-A0A164CQJ2-F1
#
_entry.id   AF-A0A164CQJ2-F1
#
_cell.length_a   1.000
_cell.length_b   1.000
_cell.length_c   1.000
_cell.angle_alpha   90.00
_cell.angle_beta   90.00
_cell.angle_gamma   90.00
#
_symmetry.space_group_name_H-M   'P 1'
#
loop_
_entity.id
_entity.type
_entity.pdbx_description
1 polymer ?
#
loop_
_entity_poly.entity_id
_entity_poly.type
_entity_poly.pdbx_seq_one_letter_code
_entity_poly.pdbx_strand_id
1 'polypeptide(L)'
;MHIARSRLAALVIGSAVAASVAFAGPAAAHPGHDHGDEVTATTWANYERVTLATTNGVGEPIDLAVMPDSRVLHTTRNGQLRLTDPAQGTTTTVNTIDVYANSEDGLQTVTLDPDFEENGWVYLYYAPRVMEAPYPTTTPAGSAPNTLPAGADASYWDQWLGYNQLSRFKWDAEANALDMSTQQDIIKVEVQRGQCCHVAGDVAFDNDGNLLLATGDNTPAGTPGANGYAPNNDRPGYNPGFDARRGAGNTNDLRGKILRISVQEDGSYTIPEGNLFAPGTADARPEIFAMGLRNPFRMDFDPVTGAVTWGDYGPDAGTANDLRGPMGYVEWQSTTKPINGGWPFCHGPNANYNDWDFETATPGEWFDCEGTLINTSSYNTGLDQLPTATAPQIWYGDRPEHQPWPEFGSGGQAPMGGPTYRYDAENESDTKFPAYWDGKTFMGEFSRDRVFVFSQDDPDGEVTKIEEFLPNSALGGAALGAWDNVMDLEFGPDGALYVLNYGDGFFRANPDAGLYRIDYVEGTKGPRAVIEASVTSGDGPLTVEFDASGSSHPDELALSYAWDFENSGTFTAGEATASYTYEEDGQYQARVRVTDAGGRVSLASVTITVGNTAPIVEIVSPVNGSFVDWGDEVAFEVKVTDPDEDIDCSRVLWSYGLGHDNTHTHPLFTGSGCTATIETSLEAGHGETENIYGQIGASYTDAGTDTAPALTGDDVVLLNPRALQAEHSDARQGEVTVVDDETAEGFRYLSGLGSGEWIAYDPVEFGGITGAELRAKGAGTVQLRWAEADAEPFATFAVDSTGWTDVSVPLVTIPEGTGRVVVTSTGGVDLDQFVFTTSTGDIRSLLASLAGDKRITKGAMNSFGDVLDEVDAALAADDTATATEKLQFIATQAPKRIRGDADAAALVIRAVEAVIADIA
;
A
#
# COMPACT_ATOMS: atom_id res chain seq x y z
N MET A 1 11.72 15.90 86.92
CA MET A 1 12.04 14.51 87.33
C MET A 1 12.38 13.77 86.05
N HIS A 2 13.62 13.89 85.54
CA HIS A 2 14.72 12.90 85.68
C HIS A 2 14.33 11.54 85.05
N ILE A 3 14.98 11.00 84.01
CA ILE A 3 16.39 10.96 83.55
C ILE A 3 16.38 10.43 82.08
N ALA A 4 17.02 11.10 81.10
CA ALA A 4 18.34 10.83 80.50
C ALA A 4 18.49 9.45 79.78
N ARG A 5 18.65 9.42 78.44
CA ARG A 5 19.89 9.51 77.62
C ARG A 5 20.85 8.31 77.74
N SER A 6 21.03 7.57 76.62
CA SER A 6 22.33 7.23 75.98
C SER A 6 22.07 6.26 74.82
N ARG A 7 22.37 6.59 73.54
CA ARG A 7 23.66 6.79 72.84
C ARG A 7 24.39 5.49 72.44
N LEU A 8 24.44 5.35 71.12
CA LEU A 8 25.58 5.02 70.24
C LEU A 8 26.18 3.59 70.21
N ALA A 9 26.09 3.05 68.99
CA ALA A 9 27.18 2.61 68.11
C ALA A 9 27.97 1.33 68.47
N ALA A 10 27.87 0.29 67.62
CA ALA A 10 28.75 0.10 66.46
C ALA A 10 28.92 -1.40 66.10
N LEU A 11 28.68 -1.68 64.81
CA LEU A 11 29.45 -2.56 63.91
C LEU A 11 29.34 -4.10 64.05
N VAL A 12 28.86 -4.76 62.97
CA VAL A 12 29.59 -5.72 62.09
C VAL A 12 28.64 -6.82 61.51
N ILE A 13 28.50 -6.79 60.17
CA ILE A 13 28.34 -7.89 59.17
C ILE A 13 27.05 -8.74 59.16
N GLY A 14 26.47 -8.89 57.96
CA GLY A 14 25.96 -10.19 57.50
C GLY A 14 24.66 -10.18 56.69
N SER A 15 24.81 -10.16 55.36
CA SER A 15 24.16 -11.03 54.37
C SER A 15 22.64 -11.31 54.38
N ALA A 16 22.07 -11.21 53.18
CA ALA A 16 20.92 -11.95 52.63
C ALA A 16 19.50 -11.55 53.04
N VAL A 17 18.80 -10.87 52.12
CA VAL A 17 17.35 -11.03 51.94
C VAL A 17 17.13 -11.29 50.44
N ALA A 18 16.86 -12.56 50.12
CA ALA A 18 16.25 -12.93 48.85
C ALA A 18 14.76 -12.55 48.93
N ALA A 19 14.33 -11.65 48.05
CA ALA A 19 12.94 -11.36 47.83
C ALA A 19 12.32 -12.53 47.05
N SER A 20 11.25 -13.08 47.61
CA SER A 20 10.43 -14.12 47.02
C SER A 20 9.69 -13.60 45.77
N VAL A 21 10.09 -14.11 44.61
CA VAL A 21 9.33 -14.06 43.36
C VAL A 21 8.07 -14.90 43.55
N ALA A 22 6.90 -14.27 43.48
CA ALA A 22 5.63 -14.98 43.36
C ALA A 22 5.48 -15.42 41.90
N PHE A 23 5.54 -16.73 41.67
CA PHE A 23 5.12 -17.31 40.40
C PHE A 23 3.61 -17.07 40.23
N ALA A 24 3.23 -16.35 39.17
CA ALA A 24 1.87 -16.38 38.66
C ALA A 24 1.59 -17.81 38.17
N GLY A 25 0.68 -18.51 38.88
CA GLY A 25 0.11 -19.75 38.37
C GLY A 25 -0.90 -19.46 37.25
N PRO A 26 -1.24 -20.45 36.42
CA PRO A 26 -2.21 -20.29 35.34
C PRO A 26 -3.55 -19.82 35.89
N ALA A 27 -4.16 -18.85 35.20
CA ALA A 27 -5.49 -18.35 35.52
C ALA A 27 -6.48 -19.51 35.61
N ALA A 28 -7.17 -19.63 36.73
CA ALA A 28 -8.22 -20.62 36.90
C ALA A 28 -9.47 -20.15 36.15
N ALA A 29 -9.94 -20.96 35.20
CA ALA A 29 -11.17 -20.74 34.44
C ALA A 29 -12.38 -20.49 35.35
N HIS A 30 -13.24 -19.56 34.94
CA HIS A 30 -14.59 -19.41 35.51
C HIS A 30 -15.42 -20.65 35.14
N PRO A 31 -16.09 -21.32 36.10
CA PRO A 31 -16.90 -22.50 35.78
C PRO A 31 -18.25 -22.07 35.21
N GLY A 32 -18.48 -22.31 33.92
CA GLY A 32 -19.82 -22.14 33.31
C GLY A 32 -19.90 -21.92 31.80
N HIS A 33 -18.80 -21.67 31.09
CA HIS A 33 -18.77 -21.60 29.62
C HIS A 33 -18.05 -22.83 29.04
N ASP A 34 -18.62 -23.38 27.98
CA ASP A 34 -17.92 -24.34 27.13
C ASP A 34 -16.83 -23.58 26.37
N HIS A 35 -15.58 -23.76 26.79
CA HIS A 35 -14.43 -23.17 26.14
C HIS A 35 -13.92 -24.04 24.96
N GLY A 36 -14.65 -25.11 24.60
CA GLY A 36 -14.29 -25.98 23.48
C GLY A 36 -14.28 -25.25 22.15
N ASP A 37 -15.35 -24.51 21.86
CA ASP A 37 -15.57 -23.85 20.56
C ASP A 37 -14.59 -22.70 20.29
N GLU A 38 -14.22 -21.94 21.33
CA GLU A 38 -13.20 -20.86 21.22
C GLU A 38 -11.81 -21.44 20.90
N VAL A 39 -11.44 -22.56 21.54
CA VAL A 39 -10.14 -23.21 21.31
C VAL A 39 -10.06 -23.80 19.90
N THR A 40 -11.14 -24.39 19.38
CA THR A 40 -11.14 -24.96 18.02
C THR A 40 -11.20 -23.90 16.93
N ALA A 41 -11.94 -22.81 17.14
CA ALA A 41 -12.06 -21.70 16.19
C ALA A 41 -10.76 -20.89 16.06
N THR A 42 -9.97 -20.79 17.12
CA THR A 42 -8.66 -20.12 17.13
C THR A 42 -7.48 -21.08 16.93
N THR A 43 -7.76 -22.37 16.66
CA THR A 43 -6.76 -23.31 16.19
C THR A 43 -6.54 -23.08 14.69
N TRP A 44 -5.57 -22.21 14.35
CA TRP A 44 -5.29 -21.81 12.96
C TRP A 44 -4.93 -22.97 12.03
N ALA A 45 -4.45 -24.08 12.59
CA ALA A 45 -4.25 -25.32 11.86
C ALA A 45 -5.55 -25.93 11.31
N ASN A 46 -6.73 -25.47 11.71
CA ASN A 46 -8.02 -25.87 11.15
C ASN A 46 -8.45 -25.02 9.96
N TYR A 47 -7.66 -24.06 9.49
CA TYR A 47 -8.00 -23.28 8.30
C TYR A 47 -7.14 -23.69 7.10
N GLU A 48 -7.72 -23.58 5.91
CA GLU A 48 -7.00 -23.66 4.65
C GLU A 48 -7.33 -22.47 3.75
N ARG A 49 -6.38 -22.10 2.90
CA ARG A 49 -6.48 -21.02 1.93
C ARG A 49 -6.42 -21.66 0.55
N VAL A 50 -7.50 -21.53 -0.18
CA VAL A 50 -7.69 -22.02 -1.53
C VAL A 50 -7.47 -20.85 -2.48
N THR A 51 -6.44 -20.93 -3.31
CA THR A 51 -6.20 -19.95 -4.38
C THR A 51 -7.25 -20.13 -5.47
N LEU A 52 -8.02 -19.09 -5.74
CA LEU A 52 -9.02 -19.06 -6.80
C LEU A 52 -8.47 -18.39 -8.07
N ALA A 53 -7.69 -17.32 -7.90
CA ALA A 53 -6.99 -16.64 -8.98
C ALA A 53 -5.67 -16.03 -8.45
N THR A 54 -4.63 -16.04 -9.28
CA THR A 54 -3.35 -15.35 -9.04
C THR A 54 -3.33 -14.00 -9.79
N THR A 55 -2.22 -13.25 -9.71
CA THR A 55 -2.03 -11.93 -10.35
C THR A 55 -2.60 -11.80 -11.76
N ASN A 56 -2.25 -12.73 -12.66
CA ASN A 56 -2.73 -12.69 -14.05
C ASN A 56 -4.26 -12.77 -14.13
N GLY A 57 -4.89 -13.47 -13.17
CA GLY A 57 -6.32 -13.61 -13.02
C GLY A 57 -6.99 -12.39 -12.39
N VAL A 58 -6.36 -11.73 -11.41
CA VAL A 58 -7.00 -10.60 -10.70
C VAL A 58 -6.69 -9.21 -11.26
N GLY A 59 -5.58 -9.00 -11.96
CA GLY A 59 -5.20 -7.68 -12.47
C GLY A 59 -4.78 -6.73 -11.34
N GLU A 60 -5.21 -5.46 -11.38
CA GLU A 60 -5.15 -4.53 -10.26
C GLU A 60 -6.49 -4.56 -9.51
N PRO A 61 -6.67 -5.47 -8.54
CA PRO A 61 -7.98 -5.76 -7.97
C PRO A 61 -8.48 -4.63 -7.07
N ILE A 62 -9.76 -4.28 -7.15
CA ILE A 62 -10.37 -3.35 -6.20
C ILE A 62 -11.41 -4.06 -5.35
N ASP A 63 -12.47 -4.62 -5.94
CA ASP A 63 -13.63 -5.10 -5.19
C ASP A 63 -14.05 -6.50 -5.62
N LEU A 64 -14.76 -7.24 -4.76
CA LEU A 64 -15.33 -8.54 -5.08
C LEU A 64 -16.82 -8.65 -4.71
N ALA A 65 -17.54 -9.53 -5.42
CA ALA A 65 -18.89 -9.94 -5.07
C ALA A 65 -19.07 -11.45 -5.29
N VAL A 66 -19.41 -12.19 -4.23
CA VAL A 66 -19.64 -13.63 -4.30
C VAL A 66 -21.07 -13.93 -4.75
N MET A 67 -21.19 -14.60 -5.90
CA MET A 67 -22.46 -15.02 -6.46
C MET A 67 -23.09 -16.17 -5.66
N PRO A 68 -24.43 -16.35 -5.72
CA PRO A 68 -25.12 -17.46 -5.05
C PRO A 68 -24.62 -18.86 -5.42
N ASP A 69 -23.98 -19.01 -6.58
CA ASP A 69 -23.36 -20.26 -7.04
C ASP A 69 -21.85 -20.34 -6.77
N SER A 70 -21.35 -19.49 -5.86
CA SER A 70 -19.95 -19.39 -5.41
C SER A 70 -18.94 -18.93 -6.47
N ARG A 71 -19.39 -18.52 -7.67
CA ARG A 71 -18.55 -17.73 -8.58
C ARG A 71 -18.32 -16.34 -8.00
N VAL A 72 -17.25 -15.69 -8.41
CA VAL A 72 -16.87 -14.38 -7.86
C VAL A 72 -16.72 -13.38 -8.99
N LEU A 73 -17.51 -12.32 -8.95
CA LEU A 73 -17.24 -11.12 -9.74
C LEU A 73 -16.19 -10.29 -9.01
N HIS A 74 -15.24 -9.70 -9.73
CA HIS A 74 -14.30 -8.76 -9.13
C HIS A 74 -13.87 -7.70 -10.14
N THR A 75 -13.55 -6.51 -9.64
CA THR A 75 -13.19 -5.36 -10.46
C THR A 75 -11.68 -5.18 -10.52
N THR A 76 -11.23 -4.60 -11.63
CA THR A 76 -9.92 -3.96 -11.71
C THR A 76 -10.09 -2.45 -11.83
N ARG A 77 -9.20 -1.67 -11.20
CA ARG A 77 -9.31 -0.21 -11.20
C ARG A 77 -9.34 0.37 -12.62
N ASN A 78 -8.60 -0.23 -13.55
CA ASN A 78 -8.56 0.18 -14.95
C ASN A 78 -9.82 -0.17 -15.77
N GLY A 79 -10.90 -0.65 -15.14
CA GLY A 79 -12.22 -0.75 -15.74
C GLY A 79 -12.65 -2.16 -16.16
N GLN A 80 -11.94 -3.22 -15.80
CA GLN A 80 -12.35 -4.59 -16.15
C GLN A 80 -13.23 -5.17 -15.06
N LEU A 81 -14.35 -5.76 -15.45
CA LEU A 81 -15.10 -6.69 -14.62
C LEU A 81 -14.66 -8.10 -14.98
N ARG A 82 -14.30 -8.90 -13.98
CA ARG A 82 -13.81 -10.26 -14.15
C ARG A 82 -14.70 -11.24 -13.39
N LEU A 83 -14.82 -12.45 -13.92
CA LEU A 83 -15.54 -13.57 -13.31
C LEU A 83 -14.54 -14.69 -13.03
N THR A 84 -14.41 -15.07 -11.77
CA THR A 84 -13.71 -16.27 -11.32
C THR A 84 -14.72 -17.37 -11.01
N ASP A 85 -14.54 -18.54 -11.63
CA ASP A 85 -15.32 -19.75 -11.40
C ASP A 85 -14.44 -20.78 -10.67
N PRO A 86 -14.63 -20.98 -9.35
CA PRO A 86 -13.85 -21.94 -8.56
C PRO A 86 -14.03 -23.40 -9.00
N ALA A 87 -15.20 -23.77 -9.52
CA ALA A 87 -15.48 -25.14 -9.94
C ALA A 87 -14.73 -25.50 -11.23
N GLN A 88 -14.51 -24.50 -12.08
CA GLN A 88 -13.69 -24.64 -13.28
C GLN A 88 -12.21 -24.28 -13.03
N GLY A 89 -11.91 -23.51 -11.97
CA GLY A 89 -10.59 -22.95 -11.70
C GLY A 89 -10.18 -21.90 -12.73
N THR A 90 -11.12 -21.04 -13.15
CA THR A 90 -10.94 -20.16 -14.32
C THR A 90 -11.31 -18.72 -13.99
N THR A 91 -10.51 -17.76 -14.47
CA THR A 91 -10.85 -16.33 -14.41
C THR A 91 -10.90 -15.73 -15.80
N THR A 92 -11.92 -14.92 -16.09
CA THR A 92 -12.15 -14.29 -17.39
C THR A 92 -12.60 -12.84 -17.25
N THR A 93 -12.17 -11.96 -18.14
CA THR A 93 -12.76 -10.61 -18.26
C THR A 93 -14.09 -10.71 -18.97
N VAL A 94 -15.17 -10.31 -18.29
CA VAL A 94 -16.55 -10.43 -18.81
C VAL A 94 -17.08 -9.12 -19.37
N ASN A 95 -16.63 -7.98 -18.86
CA ASN A 95 -16.95 -6.65 -19.38
C ASN A 95 -15.77 -5.69 -19.17
N THR A 96 -15.72 -4.62 -19.96
CA THR A 96 -14.80 -3.49 -19.78
C THR A 96 -15.59 -2.18 -19.80
N ILE A 97 -15.41 -1.35 -18.79
CA ILE A 97 -15.97 -0.01 -18.64
C ILE A 97 -14.87 1.01 -18.95
N ASP A 98 -15.17 1.99 -19.80
CA ASP A 98 -14.23 3.06 -20.12
C ASP A 98 -14.18 4.08 -18.95
N VAL A 99 -13.07 4.06 -18.22
CA VAL A 99 -12.89 4.82 -16.99
C VAL A 99 -11.76 5.85 -17.08
N TYR A 100 -11.91 6.93 -16.32
CA TYR A 100 -10.79 7.79 -15.96
C TYR A 100 -10.05 7.13 -14.79
N ALA A 101 -8.78 6.77 -14.99
CA ALA A 101 -8.00 5.95 -14.05
C ALA A 101 -6.77 6.68 -13.49
N ASN A 102 -6.90 7.98 -13.17
CA ASN A 102 -5.82 8.77 -12.58
C ASN A 102 -5.84 8.64 -11.05
N SER A 103 -4.69 8.34 -10.44
CA SER A 103 -4.60 8.10 -9.00
C SER A 103 -5.62 7.01 -8.58
N GLU A 104 -6.39 7.21 -7.52
CA GLU A 104 -7.38 6.23 -7.03
C GLU A 104 -8.62 6.09 -7.93
N ASP A 105 -8.82 6.96 -8.92
CA ASP A 105 -9.98 6.86 -9.80
C ASP A 105 -9.94 5.60 -10.67
N GLY A 106 -11.12 5.13 -11.06
CA GLY A 106 -11.29 3.93 -11.86
C GLY A 106 -12.66 3.29 -11.69
N LEU A 107 -12.76 2.01 -11.98
CA LEU A 107 -13.86 1.14 -11.56
C LEU A 107 -13.58 0.68 -10.13
N GLN A 108 -14.44 1.09 -9.19
CA GLN A 108 -14.29 0.78 -7.78
C GLN A 108 -15.04 -0.51 -7.47
N THR A 109 -16.37 -0.44 -7.43
CA THR A 109 -17.19 -1.46 -6.79
C THR A 109 -17.99 -2.32 -7.78
N VAL A 110 -18.21 -3.58 -7.40
CA VAL A 110 -19.21 -4.49 -7.94
C VAL A 110 -20.06 -5.04 -6.78
N THR A 111 -21.37 -4.93 -6.88
CA THR A 111 -22.27 -5.47 -5.83
C THR A 111 -23.49 -6.12 -6.46
N LEU A 112 -23.92 -7.25 -5.90
CA LEU A 112 -25.14 -7.93 -6.32
C LEU A 112 -26.35 -7.31 -5.62
N ASP A 113 -27.46 -7.18 -6.34
CA ASP A 113 -28.73 -6.86 -5.71
C ASP A 113 -29.13 -7.97 -4.70
N PRO A 114 -29.75 -7.65 -3.55
CA PRO A 114 -30.16 -8.68 -2.59
C PRO A 114 -31.08 -9.76 -3.18
N ASP A 115 -31.87 -9.40 -4.19
CA ASP A 115 -32.74 -10.33 -4.94
C ASP A 115 -32.10 -10.78 -6.27
N PHE A 116 -30.76 -10.86 -6.33
CA PHE A 116 -30.01 -11.15 -7.56
C PHE A 116 -30.44 -12.45 -8.26
N GLU A 117 -30.74 -13.52 -7.53
CA GLU A 117 -31.20 -14.79 -8.13
C GLU A 117 -32.50 -14.63 -8.93
N GLU A 118 -33.28 -13.61 -8.61
CA GLU A 118 -34.61 -13.38 -9.17
C GLU A 118 -34.60 -12.26 -10.21
N ASN A 119 -33.81 -11.21 -9.95
CA ASN A 119 -33.77 -10.03 -10.79
C ASN A 119 -32.49 -9.93 -11.64
N GLY A 120 -31.36 -10.51 -11.24
CA GLY A 120 -30.09 -10.45 -11.95
C GLY A 120 -29.46 -9.05 -12.05
N TRP A 121 -29.77 -8.12 -11.14
CA TRP A 121 -29.16 -6.79 -11.13
C TRP A 121 -27.77 -6.81 -10.48
N VAL A 122 -26.80 -6.18 -11.14
CA VAL A 122 -25.44 -5.95 -10.64
C VAL A 122 -25.15 -4.46 -10.68
N TYR A 123 -24.64 -3.90 -9.59
CA TYR A 123 -24.29 -2.49 -9.44
C TYR A 123 -22.78 -2.30 -9.65
N LEU A 124 -22.41 -1.23 -10.35
CA LEU A 124 -21.03 -0.80 -10.53
C LEU A 124 -20.89 0.67 -10.14
N TYR A 125 -19.83 1.01 -9.41
CA TYR A 125 -19.44 2.40 -9.10
C TYR A 125 -18.11 2.75 -9.76
N TYR A 126 -18.08 3.78 -10.61
CA TYR A 126 -16.91 4.07 -11.44
C TYR A 126 -16.75 5.54 -11.81
N ALA A 127 -15.53 5.92 -12.17
CA ALA A 127 -15.19 7.23 -12.73
C ALA A 127 -15.31 7.19 -14.28
N PRO A 128 -16.42 7.65 -14.90
CA PRO A 128 -16.56 7.61 -16.35
C PRO A 128 -15.50 8.45 -17.07
N ARG A 129 -14.90 7.91 -18.14
CA ARG A 129 -13.95 8.66 -18.97
C ARG A 129 -14.61 9.80 -19.73
N VAL A 130 -15.82 9.54 -20.25
CA VAL A 130 -16.62 10.50 -21.00
C VAL A 130 -17.83 10.91 -20.16
N MET A 131 -17.96 12.21 -19.95
CA MET A 131 -19.00 12.80 -19.11
C MET A 131 -19.99 13.62 -19.93
N GLU A 132 -21.17 13.81 -19.35
CA GLU A 132 -22.25 14.59 -19.93
C GLU A 132 -22.26 16.02 -19.39
N ALA A 133 -22.82 16.96 -20.15
CA ALA A 133 -23.01 18.33 -19.68
C ALA A 133 -23.80 18.37 -18.35
N PRO A 134 -23.50 19.29 -17.42
CA PRO A 134 -22.65 20.47 -17.59
C PRO A 134 -21.14 20.25 -17.38
N TYR A 135 -20.69 19.01 -17.13
CA TYR A 135 -19.28 18.70 -16.96
C TYR A 135 -18.53 18.78 -18.29
N PRO A 136 -17.20 18.99 -18.27
CA PRO A 136 -16.34 18.79 -19.42
C PRO A 136 -16.57 17.41 -20.05
N THR A 137 -16.47 17.27 -21.37
CA THR A 137 -16.64 15.97 -22.04
C THR A 137 -15.66 14.91 -21.52
N THR A 138 -14.43 15.32 -21.21
CA THR A 138 -13.39 14.47 -20.64
C THR A 138 -12.54 15.31 -19.68
N THR A 139 -12.00 14.68 -18.65
CA THR A 139 -10.99 15.28 -17.77
C THR A 139 -9.63 15.36 -18.46
N PRO A 140 -8.83 16.42 -18.26
CA PRO A 140 -7.44 16.45 -18.70
C PRO A 140 -6.62 15.29 -18.10
N ALA A 141 -5.57 14.87 -18.80
CA ALA A 141 -4.63 13.86 -18.30
C ALA A 141 -3.69 14.47 -17.24
N GLY A 142 -3.22 13.63 -16.31
CA GLY A 142 -2.31 14.01 -15.24
C GLY A 142 -2.97 14.82 -14.12
N SER A 143 -2.13 15.46 -13.30
CA SER A 143 -2.57 16.22 -12.13
C SER A 143 -2.85 17.70 -12.46
N ALA A 144 -3.92 18.24 -11.87
CA ALA A 144 -4.23 19.66 -11.81
C ALA A 144 -3.14 20.41 -11.02
N PRO A 145 -2.85 21.67 -11.35
CA PRO A 145 -1.88 22.44 -10.58
C PRO A 145 -2.41 22.79 -9.18
N ASN A 146 -1.49 22.99 -8.22
CA ASN A 146 -1.83 23.41 -6.86
C ASN A 146 -2.41 24.84 -6.81
N THR A 147 -2.03 25.69 -7.76
CA THR A 147 -2.49 27.08 -7.86
C THR A 147 -2.85 27.44 -9.29
N LEU A 148 -3.66 28.49 -9.45
CA LEU A 148 -4.03 29.00 -10.76
C LEU A 148 -2.78 29.34 -11.59
N PRO A 149 -2.70 28.86 -12.84
CA PRO A 149 -1.67 29.29 -13.77
C PRO A 149 -1.68 30.82 -13.95
N ALA A 150 -0.52 31.40 -14.26
CA ALA A 150 -0.39 32.83 -14.44
C ALA A 150 -1.38 33.38 -15.48
N GLY A 151 -2.25 34.30 -15.05
CA GLY A 151 -3.26 34.94 -15.90
C GLY A 151 -4.59 34.18 -16.01
N ALA A 152 -4.74 33.02 -15.37
CA ALA A 152 -6.01 32.32 -15.22
C ALA A 152 -6.87 32.93 -14.09
N ASP A 153 -8.18 32.67 -14.15
CA ASP A 153 -9.13 32.93 -13.07
C ASP A 153 -9.79 31.62 -12.61
N ALA A 154 -10.70 31.69 -11.65
CA ALA A 154 -11.33 30.51 -11.04
C ALA A 154 -12.04 29.57 -12.05
N SER A 155 -12.45 30.07 -13.22
CA SER A 155 -13.06 29.21 -14.27
C SER A 155 -12.08 28.19 -14.86
N TYR A 156 -10.77 28.35 -14.62
CA TYR A 156 -9.77 27.34 -14.97
C TYR A 156 -10.06 25.99 -14.31
N TRP A 157 -10.63 25.98 -13.10
CA TRP A 157 -10.95 24.74 -12.39
C TRP A 157 -12.11 23.97 -13.01
N ASP A 158 -12.96 24.61 -13.82
CA ASP A 158 -14.14 23.99 -14.43
C ASP A 158 -13.78 22.81 -15.34
N GLN A 159 -12.59 22.83 -15.97
CA GLN A 159 -12.11 21.73 -16.81
C GLN A 159 -11.81 20.44 -16.02
N TRP A 160 -11.69 20.54 -14.70
CA TRP A 160 -11.38 19.45 -13.79
C TRP A 160 -12.62 18.97 -13.02
N LEU A 161 -13.79 19.58 -13.23
CA LEU A 161 -15.04 19.09 -12.65
C LEU A 161 -15.39 17.73 -13.26
N GLY A 162 -15.88 16.82 -12.42
CA GLY A 162 -16.40 15.52 -12.87
C GLY A 162 -17.32 14.88 -11.85
N TYR A 163 -17.61 13.60 -12.05
CA TYR A 163 -18.37 12.79 -11.09
C TYR A 163 -17.94 11.34 -11.13
N ASN A 164 -18.14 10.63 -10.02
CA ASN A 164 -18.24 9.18 -9.98
C ASN A 164 -19.72 8.78 -10.16
N GLN A 165 -19.97 7.65 -10.82
CA GLN A 165 -21.28 7.19 -11.25
C GLN A 165 -21.58 5.83 -10.63
N LEU A 166 -22.73 5.70 -9.96
CA LEU A 166 -23.31 4.41 -9.61
C LEU A 166 -24.37 4.04 -10.65
N SER A 167 -24.21 2.89 -11.30
CA SER A 167 -25.17 2.36 -12.27
C SER A 167 -25.42 0.88 -12.03
N ARG A 168 -26.54 0.35 -12.52
CA ARG A 168 -26.81 -1.10 -12.50
C ARG A 168 -27.09 -1.68 -13.88
N PHE A 169 -26.81 -2.96 -14.03
CA PHE A 169 -26.88 -3.73 -15.26
C PHE A 169 -27.46 -5.11 -14.99
N LYS A 170 -28.13 -5.71 -15.98
CA LYS A 170 -28.60 -7.10 -15.89
C LYS A 170 -27.46 -8.06 -16.22
N TRP A 171 -27.34 -9.10 -15.41
CA TRP A 171 -26.51 -10.26 -15.67
C TRP A 171 -27.16 -11.16 -16.73
N ASP A 172 -26.42 -11.47 -17.79
CA ASP A 172 -26.75 -12.49 -18.77
C ASP A 172 -26.00 -13.79 -18.42
N ALA A 173 -26.74 -14.74 -17.84
CA ALA A 173 -26.19 -16.03 -17.42
C ALA A 173 -25.77 -16.94 -18.59
N GLU A 174 -26.30 -16.75 -19.80
CA GLU A 174 -25.87 -17.51 -20.97
C GLU A 174 -24.54 -16.97 -21.51
N ALA A 175 -24.36 -15.65 -21.49
CA ALA A 175 -23.13 -14.99 -21.90
C ALA A 175 -22.04 -14.96 -20.83
N ASN A 176 -22.40 -15.19 -19.55
CA ASN A 176 -21.56 -14.91 -18.39
C ASN A 176 -21.01 -13.47 -18.38
N ALA A 177 -21.87 -12.50 -18.65
CA ALA A 177 -21.49 -11.09 -18.73
C ALA A 177 -22.67 -10.17 -18.38
N LEU A 178 -22.39 -8.88 -18.16
CA LEU A 178 -23.41 -7.85 -18.06
C LEU A 178 -23.95 -7.49 -19.44
N ASP A 179 -25.27 -7.42 -19.59
CA ASP A 179 -25.92 -6.80 -20.75
C ASP A 179 -25.84 -5.28 -20.63
N MET A 180 -24.82 -4.70 -21.27
CA MET A 180 -24.56 -3.27 -21.27
C MET A 180 -25.73 -2.42 -21.79
N SER A 181 -26.67 -3.00 -22.56
CA SER A 181 -27.85 -2.28 -23.05
C SER A 181 -28.90 -2.01 -21.97
N THR A 182 -28.78 -2.66 -20.81
CA THR A 182 -29.71 -2.55 -19.67
C THR A 182 -29.29 -1.52 -18.63
N GLN A 183 -28.20 -0.78 -18.89
CA GLN A 183 -27.66 0.22 -17.97
C GLN A 183 -28.74 1.17 -17.45
N GLN A 184 -28.76 1.33 -16.12
CA GLN A 184 -29.54 2.35 -15.44
C GLN A 184 -28.62 3.17 -14.55
N ASP A 185 -28.51 4.47 -14.83
CA ASP A 185 -27.76 5.41 -14.01
C ASP A 185 -28.58 5.84 -12.79
N ILE A 186 -28.01 5.66 -11.60
CA ILE A 186 -28.73 5.86 -10.34
C ILE A 186 -28.37 7.21 -9.71
N ILE A 187 -27.08 7.42 -9.40
CA ILE A 187 -26.61 8.64 -8.74
C ILE A 187 -25.21 9.03 -9.21
N LYS A 188 -24.99 10.33 -9.32
CA LYS A 188 -23.70 10.97 -9.64
C LYS A 188 -23.18 11.67 -8.37
N VAL A 189 -21.95 11.36 -7.98
CA VAL A 189 -21.24 12.02 -6.86
C VAL A 189 -20.20 12.94 -7.46
N GLU A 190 -20.39 14.26 -7.31
CA GLU A 190 -19.51 15.26 -7.89
C GLU A 190 -18.11 15.22 -7.28
N VAL A 191 -17.09 15.42 -8.11
CA VAL A 191 -15.68 15.43 -7.71
C VAL A 191 -14.90 16.51 -8.45
N GLN A 192 -13.79 16.90 -7.85
CA GLN A 192 -12.74 17.74 -8.42
C GLN A 192 -11.59 16.81 -8.82
N ARG A 193 -11.40 16.61 -10.12
CA ARG A 193 -10.37 15.73 -10.68
C ARG A 193 -9.00 16.40 -10.73
N GLY A 194 -7.98 15.60 -11.04
CA GLY A 194 -6.59 16.06 -11.20
C GLY A 194 -5.87 16.29 -9.88
N GLN A 195 -6.52 16.13 -8.75
CA GLN A 195 -5.83 15.93 -7.49
C GLN A 195 -6.21 14.55 -7.01
N CYS A 196 -5.24 13.84 -6.45
CA CYS A 196 -5.55 12.69 -5.60
C CYS A 196 -6.34 13.22 -4.38
N CYS A 197 -7.16 12.49 -3.62
CA CYS A 197 -7.43 11.05 -3.53
C CYS A 197 -8.85 10.88 -2.96
N HIS A 198 -9.15 9.74 -2.35
CA HIS A 198 -10.33 9.41 -1.53
C HIS A 198 -11.61 9.31 -2.34
N VAL A 199 -11.67 8.26 -3.15
CA VAL A 199 -12.86 7.93 -3.96
C VAL A 199 -13.90 7.15 -3.17
N ALA A 200 -13.48 6.37 -2.16
CA ALA A 200 -14.26 5.30 -1.54
C ALA A 200 -14.96 4.44 -2.61
N GLY A 201 -16.26 4.18 -2.43
CA GLY A 201 -17.10 3.69 -3.52
C GLY A 201 -17.89 2.44 -3.22
N ASP A 202 -17.73 1.88 -2.03
CA ASP A 202 -18.37 0.63 -1.65
C ASP A 202 -19.90 0.76 -1.53
N VAL A 203 -20.60 -0.35 -1.73
CA VAL A 203 -22.06 -0.42 -1.79
C VAL A 203 -22.56 -1.61 -0.96
N ALA A 204 -23.57 -1.34 -0.14
CA ALA A 204 -24.28 -2.35 0.64
C ALA A 204 -25.79 -2.13 0.56
N PHE A 205 -26.58 -3.08 1.06
CA PHE A 205 -28.04 -2.97 1.10
C PHE A 205 -28.56 -3.21 2.50
N ASP A 206 -29.53 -2.40 2.92
CA ASP A 206 -30.24 -2.66 4.16
C ASP A 206 -31.37 -3.68 4.00
N ASN A 207 -31.94 -4.10 5.13
CA ASN A 207 -33.02 -5.09 5.18
C ASN A 207 -34.31 -4.68 4.43
N ASP A 208 -34.49 -3.40 4.12
CA ASP A 208 -35.64 -2.88 3.37
C ASP A 208 -35.31 -2.74 1.86
N GLY A 209 -34.12 -3.16 1.42
CA GLY A 209 -33.63 -3.04 0.05
C GLY A 209 -33.19 -1.63 -0.31
N ASN A 210 -32.92 -0.75 0.67
CA ASN A 210 -32.31 0.54 0.39
C ASN A 210 -30.81 0.35 0.18
N LEU A 211 -30.29 1.04 -0.83
CA LEU A 211 -28.88 1.06 -1.18
C LEU A 211 -28.14 2.04 -0.27
N LEU A 212 -27.03 1.57 0.30
CA LEU A 212 -26.00 2.35 0.97
C LEU A 212 -24.83 2.56 0.01
N LEU A 213 -24.29 3.77 -0.10
CA LEU A 213 -23.10 4.08 -0.91
C LEU A 213 -22.10 4.91 -0.09
N ALA A 214 -20.88 4.41 0.08
CA ALA A 214 -19.78 5.13 0.69
C ALA A 214 -19.10 6.06 -0.32
N THR A 215 -18.80 7.29 0.09
CA THR A 215 -18.13 8.30 -0.75
C THR A 215 -17.01 8.98 0.02
N GLY A 216 -15.83 9.08 -0.59
CA GLY A 216 -14.71 9.82 -0.01
C GLY A 216 -14.85 11.33 -0.18
N ASP A 217 -14.07 12.10 0.56
CA ASP A 217 -14.14 13.56 0.64
C ASP A 217 -13.57 14.27 -0.60
N ASN A 218 -12.82 13.53 -1.42
CA ASN A 218 -12.12 14.02 -2.60
C ASN A 218 -11.13 15.17 -2.27
N THR A 219 -10.38 15.03 -1.17
CA THR A 219 -9.37 16.01 -0.75
C THR A 219 -8.05 15.33 -0.35
N PRO A 220 -6.89 15.68 -0.95
CA PRO A 220 -5.61 15.03 -0.64
C PRO A 220 -5.04 15.45 0.72
N ALA A 221 -4.36 14.51 1.39
CA ALA A 221 -3.53 14.81 2.55
C ALA A 221 -2.34 15.72 2.20
N GLY A 222 -1.73 15.54 1.03
CA GLY A 222 -0.65 16.36 0.45
C GLY A 222 -1.04 17.81 0.10
N THR A 223 -2.19 18.30 0.57
CA THR A 223 -2.62 19.69 0.42
C THR A 223 -1.51 20.67 0.87
N PRO A 224 -1.11 21.65 0.05
CA PRO A 224 -0.05 22.59 0.40
C PRO A 224 -0.28 23.32 1.73
N GLY A 225 0.64 23.13 2.68
CA GLY A 225 0.58 23.69 4.03
C GLY A 225 -0.28 22.90 5.03
N ALA A 226 -0.93 21.81 4.61
CA ALA A 226 -1.65 20.91 5.51
C ALA A 226 -0.68 20.19 6.45
N ASN A 227 0.51 19.82 5.95
CA ASN A 227 1.55 19.16 6.71
C ASN A 227 1.05 17.89 7.44
N GLY A 228 0.27 17.06 6.75
CA GLY A 228 -0.37 15.87 7.31
C GLY A 228 -1.59 16.14 8.21
N TYR A 229 -1.96 17.38 8.51
CA TYR A 229 -3.16 17.69 9.31
C TYR A 229 -4.39 17.92 8.42
N ALA A 230 -5.55 18.19 9.03
CA ALA A 230 -6.79 18.52 8.32
C ALA A 230 -6.58 19.55 7.19
N PRO A 231 -6.80 19.16 5.92
CA PRO A 231 -6.60 20.01 4.75
C PRO A 231 -7.82 20.92 4.53
N ASN A 232 -7.87 22.02 5.29
CA ASN A 232 -8.94 23.02 5.27
C ASN A 232 -8.50 24.30 4.51
N ASN A 233 -7.92 24.16 3.33
CA ASN A 233 -7.28 25.27 2.59
C ASN A 233 -8.17 25.81 1.46
N ASP A 234 -8.90 26.87 1.74
CA ASP A 234 -9.80 27.54 0.80
C ASP A 234 -9.27 28.88 0.26
N ARG A 235 -7.95 29.07 0.31
CA ARG A 235 -7.30 30.32 -0.12
C ARG A 235 -7.63 30.66 -1.57
N PRO A 236 -7.92 31.93 -1.90
CA PRO A 236 -8.16 32.35 -3.27
C PRO A 236 -6.99 32.00 -4.20
N GLY A 237 -7.32 31.37 -5.34
CA GLY A 237 -6.34 30.99 -6.36
C GLY A 237 -5.65 29.64 -6.13
N TYR A 238 -5.90 28.97 -5.01
CA TYR A 238 -5.50 27.57 -4.81
C TYR A 238 -6.57 26.62 -5.39
N ASN A 239 -6.17 25.37 -5.62
CA ASN A 239 -7.07 24.33 -6.10
C ASN A 239 -8.22 24.11 -5.10
N PRO A 240 -9.50 24.14 -5.54
CA PRO A 240 -10.64 23.89 -4.66
C PRO A 240 -10.60 22.53 -3.96
N GLY A 241 -9.90 21.54 -4.53
CA GLY A 241 -9.72 20.21 -3.96
C GLY A 241 -9.09 20.20 -2.56
N PHE A 242 -8.41 21.27 -2.15
CA PHE A 242 -7.64 21.37 -0.92
C PHE A 242 -8.41 21.76 0.35
N ASP A 243 -9.74 21.84 0.27
CA ASP A 243 -10.58 22.17 1.42
C ASP A 243 -11.59 21.05 1.71
N ALA A 244 -11.27 20.15 2.64
CA ALA A 244 -12.11 19.01 3.01
C ALA A 244 -13.50 19.44 3.54
N ARG A 245 -13.61 20.67 4.07
CA ARG A 245 -14.88 21.25 4.55
C ARG A 245 -15.92 21.43 3.43
N ARG A 246 -15.49 21.52 2.17
CA ARG A 246 -16.38 21.67 1.01
C ARG A 246 -17.20 20.42 0.72
N GLY A 247 -16.68 19.25 1.11
CA GLY A 247 -17.23 17.92 0.89
C GLY A 247 -17.71 17.32 2.21
N ALA A 248 -16.81 16.66 2.94
CA ALA A 248 -17.11 15.93 4.18
C ALA A 248 -17.94 16.74 5.19
N GLY A 249 -17.54 17.99 5.42
CA GLY A 249 -18.21 18.93 6.34
C GLY A 249 -19.41 19.69 5.76
N ASN A 250 -19.75 19.51 4.49
CA ASN A 250 -20.84 20.24 3.82
C ASN A 250 -22.11 19.37 3.78
N THR A 251 -23.20 19.87 4.36
CA THR A 251 -24.49 19.17 4.40
C THR A 251 -25.18 19.13 3.04
N ASN A 252 -24.79 19.98 2.09
CA ASN A 252 -25.34 20.07 0.76
C ASN A 252 -24.45 19.41 -0.32
N ASP A 253 -23.54 18.54 0.08
CA ASP A 253 -22.59 17.81 -0.78
C ASP A 253 -22.69 16.30 -0.53
N LEU A 254 -22.33 15.49 -1.53
CA LEU A 254 -22.40 14.02 -1.44
C LEU A 254 -21.06 13.36 -1.13
N ARG A 255 -19.94 14.10 -1.07
CA ARG A 255 -18.60 13.57 -0.77
C ARG A 255 -18.33 13.49 0.72
N GLY A 256 -17.58 12.48 1.15
CA GLY A 256 -17.26 12.22 2.56
C GLY A 256 -18.50 11.83 3.35
N LYS A 257 -19.29 10.90 2.80
CA LYS A 257 -20.62 10.47 3.29
C LYS A 257 -20.78 8.95 3.21
N ILE A 258 -21.76 8.45 3.96
CA ILE A 258 -22.51 7.25 3.57
C ILE A 258 -23.91 7.72 3.17
N LEU A 259 -24.29 7.45 1.93
CA LEU A 259 -25.58 7.81 1.36
C LEU A 259 -26.54 6.63 1.49
N ARG A 260 -27.84 6.89 1.68
CA ARG A 260 -28.87 5.85 1.74
C ARG A 260 -30.09 6.24 0.89
N ILE A 261 -30.39 5.44 -0.14
CA ILE A 261 -31.45 5.71 -1.13
C ILE A 261 -32.26 4.46 -1.46
N SER A 262 -33.51 4.63 -1.88
CA SER A 262 -34.35 3.53 -2.35
C SER A 262 -34.41 3.53 -3.88
N VAL A 263 -33.67 2.63 -4.52
CA VAL A 263 -33.61 2.52 -5.99
C VAL A 263 -34.92 1.94 -6.53
N GLN A 264 -35.50 2.60 -7.53
CA GLN A 264 -36.75 2.22 -8.17
C GLN A 264 -36.49 1.35 -9.40
N GLU A 265 -37.52 0.68 -9.91
CA GLU A 265 -37.44 -0.22 -11.09
C GLU A 265 -36.83 0.45 -12.34
N ASP A 266 -37.06 1.75 -12.53
CA ASP A 266 -36.58 2.51 -13.69
C ASP A 266 -35.18 3.12 -13.51
N GLY A 267 -34.52 2.84 -12.38
CA GLY A 267 -33.19 3.38 -12.05
C GLY A 267 -33.23 4.73 -11.34
N SER A 268 -34.39 5.40 -11.27
CA SER A 268 -34.55 6.55 -10.38
C SER A 268 -34.47 6.11 -8.91
N TYR A 269 -34.37 7.06 -7.97
CA TYR A 269 -34.41 6.72 -6.54
C TYR A 269 -35.35 7.65 -5.76
N THR A 270 -35.75 7.17 -4.59
CA THR A 270 -36.44 7.94 -3.56
C THR A 270 -35.63 7.96 -2.27
N ILE A 271 -36.01 8.83 -1.32
CA ILE A 271 -35.31 8.93 -0.04
C ILE A 271 -36.07 8.13 1.02
N PRO A 272 -35.45 7.11 1.64
CA PRO A 272 -36.06 6.39 2.75
C PRO A 272 -36.11 7.24 4.03
N GLU A 273 -37.02 6.89 4.95
CA GLU A 273 -37.05 7.52 6.27
C GLU A 273 -35.82 7.12 7.10
N GLY A 274 -35.38 8.00 8.00
CA GLY A 274 -34.30 7.72 8.94
C GLY A 274 -32.90 8.20 8.52
N ASN A 275 -32.78 8.89 7.39
CA ASN A 275 -31.56 9.61 7.02
C ASN A 275 -31.33 10.84 7.91
N LEU A 276 -30.09 11.36 7.93
CA LEU A 276 -29.65 12.45 8.80
C LEU A 276 -30.47 13.74 8.57
N PHE A 277 -30.84 13.99 7.31
CA PHE A 277 -31.67 15.13 6.93
C PHE A 277 -32.98 14.67 6.30
N ALA A 278 -34.10 15.22 6.77
CA ALA A 278 -35.41 14.92 6.20
C ALA A 278 -35.53 15.52 4.78
N PRO A 279 -36.28 14.89 3.86
CA PRO A 279 -36.57 15.45 2.55
C PRO A 279 -37.16 16.88 2.64
N GLY A 280 -36.56 17.80 1.88
CA GLY A 280 -36.97 19.22 1.86
C GLY A 280 -36.31 20.09 2.93
N THR A 281 -35.37 19.56 3.72
CA THR A 281 -34.48 20.38 4.56
C THR A 281 -33.69 21.33 3.65
N ALA A 282 -33.74 22.63 3.94
CA ALA A 282 -32.99 23.62 3.16
C ALA A 282 -31.48 23.44 3.38
N ASP A 283 -30.69 23.66 2.33
CA ASP A 283 -29.23 23.62 2.37
C ASP A 283 -28.66 22.28 2.90
N ALA A 284 -29.40 21.18 2.70
CA ALA A 284 -28.95 19.84 3.05
C ALA A 284 -29.45 18.78 2.06
N ARG A 285 -28.64 17.74 1.85
CA ARG A 285 -28.95 16.59 1.00
C ARG A 285 -29.63 15.48 1.82
N PRO A 286 -30.89 15.11 1.49
CA PRO A 286 -31.61 14.09 2.23
C PRO A 286 -31.11 12.66 1.98
N GLU A 287 -30.21 12.46 1.02
CA GLU A 287 -29.51 11.19 0.76
C GLU A 287 -28.56 10.80 1.90
N ILE A 288 -28.10 11.76 2.71
CA ILE A 288 -27.04 11.56 3.71
C ILE A 288 -27.55 10.73 4.89
N PHE A 289 -26.97 9.56 5.11
CA PHE A 289 -27.14 8.76 6.32
C PHE A 289 -26.03 9.06 7.34
N ALA A 290 -24.77 9.02 6.90
CA ALA A 290 -23.63 9.49 7.69
C ALA A 290 -22.88 10.60 6.95
N MET A 291 -22.35 11.57 7.69
CA MET A 291 -21.49 12.63 7.15
C MET A 291 -20.22 12.83 7.97
N GLY A 292 -19.32 13.69 7.49
CA GLY A 292 -18.07 13.99 8.19
C GLY A 292 -17.13 12.79 8.21
N LEU A 293 -17.00 12.14 7.04
CA LEU A 293 -16.08 11.02 6.80
C LEU A 293 -14.99 11.47 5.82
N ARG A 294 -13.79 10.91 5.91
CA ARG A 294 -12.67 11.27 5.01
C ARG A 294 -12.61 10.34 3.81
N ASN A 295 -12.34 9.06 4.03
CA ASN A 295 -12.33 8.02 3.01
C ASN A 295 -12.82 6.69 3.60
N PRO A 296 -14.15 6.50 3.71
CA PRO A 296 -14.76 5.24 4.14
C PRO A 296 -14.65 4.20 3.02
N PHE A 297 -13.45 3.68 2.75
CA PHE A 297 -13.15 2.99 1.49
C PHE A 297 -13.91 1.67 1.31
N ARG A 298 -14.05 0.90 2.41
CA ARG A 298 -14.83 -0.34 2.48
C ARG A 298 -15.87 -0.25 3.59
N MET A 299 -17.06 -0.78 3.36
CA MET A 299 -18.14 -0.87 4.35
C MET A 299 -18.94 -2.17 4.19
N ASP A 300 -19.65 -2.56 5.26
CA ASP A 300 -20.61 -3.67 5.20
C ASP A 300 -21.88 -3.34 5.97
N PHE A 301 -22.96 -4.07 5.69
CA PHE A 301 -24.22 -4.02 6.41
C PHE A 301 -24.56 -5.37 7.06
N ASP A 302 -24.75 -5.36 8.37
CA ASP A 302 -25.16 -6.56 9.09
C ASP A 302 -26.70 -6.68 9.16
N PRO A 303 -27.32 -7.66 8.48
CA PRO A 303 -28.77 -7.79 8.42
C PRO A 303 -29.41 -8.17 9.75
N VAL A 304 -28.67 -8.72 10.70
CA VAL A 304 -29.23 -9.15 12.00
C VAL A 304 -29.39 -7.96 12.94
N THR A 305 -28.40 -7.06 13.01
CA THR A 305 -28.46 -5.88 13.88
C THR A 305 -28.99 -4.64 13.18
N GLY A 306 -28.89 -4.58 11.84
CA GLY A 306 -29.20 -3.40 11.04
C GLY A 306 -28.11 -2.33 11.06
N ALA A 307 -26.88 -2.70 11.43
CA ALA A 307 -25.76 -1.79 11.52
C ALA A 307 -25.00 -1.72 10.19
N VAL A 308 -24.58 -0.51 9.81
CA VAL A 308 -23.53 -0.33 8.80
C VAL A 308 -22.19 -0.16 9.53
N THR A 309 -21.14 -0.80 9.03
CA THR A 309 -19.79 -0.73 9.59
C THR A 309 -18.78 -0.32 8.54
N TRP A 310 -17.76 0.46 8.89
CA TRP A 310 -16.73 0.91 7.95
C TRP A 310 -15.42 1.27 8.66
N GLY A 311 -14.31 1.15 7.94
CA GLY A 311 -13.03 1.80 8.26
C GLY A 311 -12.93 3.14 7.55
N ASP A 312 -12.39 4.17 8.20
CA ASP A 312 -12.20 5.51 7.63
C ASP A 312 -10.71 5.92 7.70
N TYR A 313 -10.11 6.20 6.54
CA TYR A 313 -8.70 6.61 6.48
C TYR A 313 -8.55 8.04 6.98
N GLY A 314 -7.60 8.27 7.89
CA GLY A 314 -7.29 9.58 8.44
C GLY A 314 -6.22 10.35 7.68
N PRO A 315 -5.87 11.55 8.20
CA PRO A 315 -4.77 12.34 7.67
C PRO A 315 -3.43 11.81 8.21
N ASP A 316 -2.33 12.40 7.74
CA ASP A 316 -1.02 11.74 7.80
C ASP A 316 -0.08 12.37 8.86
N ALA A 317 -0.54 13.28 9.72
CA ALA A 317 0.36 13.94 10.67
C ALA A 317 0.93 12.94 11.69
N GLY A 318 2.23 12.61 11.64
CA GLY A 318 2.83 11.63 12.57
C GLY A 318 2.86 12.04 14.05
N THR A 319 2.60 13.31 14.39
CA THR A 319 2.52 13.78 15.79
C THR A 319 1.47 14.88 15.99
N ALA A 320 0.95 14.99 17.21
CA ALA A 320 -0.03 16.01 17.56
C ALA A 320 0.65 17.38 17.72
N ASN A 321 -0.09 18.45 17.46
CA ASN A 321 0.39 19.81 17.61
C ASN A 321 -0.58 20.65 18.44
N ASP A 322 -0.12 21.12 19.60
CA ASP A 322 -0.89 21.93 20.54
C ASP A 322 -1.45 23.24 19.95
N LEU A 323 -0.91 23.70 18.82
CA LEU A 323 -1.35 24.89 18.09
C LEU A 323 -2.16 24.56 16.85
N ARG A 324 -2.51 23.29 16.58
CA ARG A 324 -3.22 22.92 15.35
C ARG A 324 -4.28 21.85 15.55
N GLY A 325 -3.95 20.76 16.23
CA GLY A 325 -4.88 19.66 16.47
C GLY A 325 -4.17 18.30 16.61
N PRO A 326 -4.94 17.21 16.58
CA PRO A 326 -4.43 15.86 16.76
C PRO A 326 -3.52 15.44 15.60
N MET A 327 -2.74 14.39 15.87
CA MET A 327 -2.05 13.61 14.85
C MET A 327 -3.04 12.88 13.92
N GLY A 328 -2.51 12.27 12.87
CA GLY A 328 -3.18 11.29 12.05
C GLY A 328 -3.60 10.07 12.87
N TYR A 329 -4.84 9.67 12.68
CA TYR A 329 -5.40 8.43 13.21
C TYR A 329 -6.29 7.84 12.14
N VAL A 330 -6.45 6.55 12.11
CA VAL A 330 -7.51 5.91 11.35
C VAL A 330 -8.61 5.44 12.27
N GLU A 331 -9.83 5.39 11.76
CA GLU A 331 -11.03 5.13 12.56
C GLU A 331 -11.79 3.91 12.05
N TRP A 332 -12.51 3.26 12.95
CA TRP A 332 -13.53 2.29 12.59
C TRP A 332 -14.81 2.59 13.37
N GLN A 333 -15.95 2.48 12.67
CA GLN A 333 -17.27 2.76 13.23
C GLN A 333 -18.33 1.77 12.75
N SER A 334 -19.36 1.62 13.58
CA SER A 334 -20.57 0.85 13.39
C SER A 334 -21.75 1.65 13.92
N THR A 335 -22.84 1.74 13.14
CA THR A 335 -24.05 2.45 13.58
C THR A 335 -25.33 1.90 12.94
N THR A 336 -26.41 1.92 13.71
CA THR A 336 -27.79 1.66 13.28
C THR A 336 -28.57 2.96 13.05
N LYS A 337 -27.93 4.12 13.25
CA LYS A 337 -28.55 5.45 13.23
C LYS A 337 -27.71 6.44 12.41
N PRO A 338 -28.34 7.48 11.84
CA PRO A 338 -27.59 8.51 11.13
C PRO A 338 -26.70 9.31 12.09
N ILE A 339 -25.46 9.59 11.69
CA ILE A 339 -24.46 10.31 12.50
C ILE A 339 -23.66 11.34 11.69
N ASN A 340 -22.96 12.23 12.39
CA ASN A 340 -21.86 13.03 11.85
C ASN A 340 -20.55 12.52 12.50
N GLY A 341 -19.61 11.96 11.74
CA GLY A 341 -18.30 11.49 12.21
C GLY A 341 -17.34 12.64 12.56
N GLY A 342 -17.62 13.86 12.08
CA GLY A 342 -16.92 15.07 12.52
C GLY A 342 -15.73 15.51 11.66
N TRP A 343 -15.22 14.70 10.74
CA TRP A 343 -14.19 15.13 9.78
C TRP A 343 -14.69 16.32 8.92
N PRO A 344 -13.87 17.36 8.64
CA PRO A 344 -12.46 17.57 9.01
C PRO A 344 -12.25 18.45 10.24
N PHE A 345 -13.25 18.55 11.12
CA PHE A 345 -13.21 19.41 12.31
C PHE A 345 -12.72 18.65 13.55
N CYS A 346 -13.06 17.37 13.60
CA CYS A 346 -12.82 16.43 14.68
C CYS A 346 -12.10 15.21 14.15
N HIS A 347 -11.21 14.63 14.96
CA HIS A 347 -10.47 13.45 14.54
C HIS A 347 -9.97 12.59 15.71
N GLY A 348 -9.86 11.28 15.50
CA GLY A 348 -9.35 10.28 16.44
C GLY A 348 -10.22 10.19 17.69
N PRO A 349 -9.71 10.47 18.90
CA PRO A 349 -10.52 10.48 20.12
C PRO A 349 -11.49 11.68 20.21
N ASN A 350 -12.14 12.04 19.09
CA ASN A 350 -13.00 13.21 18.91
C ASN A 350 -12.30 14.53 19.28
N ALA A 351 -11.00 14.64 18.95
CA ALA A 351 -10.18 15.79 19.29
C ALA A 351 -10.37 16.93 18.28
N ASN A 352 -10.37 18.17 18.76
CA ASN A 352 -10.58 19.37 17.94
C ASN A 352 -9.36 19.66 17.06
N TYR A 353 -9.60 20.01 15.79
CA TYR A 353 -8.71 20.87 15.02
C TYR A 353 -9.04 22.35 15.26
N ASN A 354 -8.13 23.24 14.87
CA ASN A 354 -8.44 24.66 14.69
C ASN A 354 -8.59 25.03 13.22
N ASP A 355 -9.20 26.21 12.99
CA ASP A 355 -9.32 26.82 11.68
C ASP A 355 -7.98 27.45 11.28
N TRP A 356 -7.02 26.60 10.94
CA TRP A 356 -5.63 26.97 10.64
C TRP A 356 -5.55 27.97 9.47
N ASP A 357 -4.85 29.08 9.65
CA ASP A 357 -4.61 30.04 8.58
C ASP A 357 -3.45 29.55 7.70
N PHE A 358 -3.78 29.04 6.51
CA PHE A 358 -2.81 28.55 5.53
C PHE A 358 -1.97 29.64 4.86
N GLU A 359 -2.36 30.92 4.92
CA GLU A 359 -1.57 32.04 4.38
C GLU A 359 -0.47 32.45 5.36
N THR A 360 -0.82 32.55 6.64
CA THR A 360 0.13 33.01 7.67
C THR A 360 0.80 31.88 8.44
N ALA A 361 0.34 30.64 8.28
CA ALA A 361 0.74 29.46 9.05
C ALA A 361 0.58 29.71 10.57
N THR A 362 -0.59 30.20 10.97
CA THR A 362 -0.90 30.50 12.37
C THR A 362 -2.24 29.90 12.82
N PRO A 363 -2.40 29.59 14.12
CA PRO A 363 -3.66 29.07 14.65
C PRO A 363 -4.81 30.08 14.56
N GLY A 364 -5.97 29.61 14.09
CA GLY A 364 -7.26 30.30 14.21
C GLY A 364 -8.06 29.86 15.45
N GLU A 365 -9.38 30.03 15.38
CA GLU A 365 -10.30 29.55 16.41
C GLU A 365 -10.41 28.03 16.38
N TRP A 366 -10.62 27.41 17.54
CA TRP A 366 -10.81 25.96 17.65
C TRP A 366 -12.24 25.57 17.29
N PHE A 367 -12.39 24.46 16.57
CA PHE A 367 -13.71 23.83 16.42
C PHE A 367 -14.16 23.19 17.74
N ASP A 368 -15.47 22.97 17.88
CA ASP A 368 -16.09 22.46 19.12
C ASP A 368 -16.76 21.10 18.86
N CYS A 369 -15.98 20.02 18.94
CA CYS A 369 -16.42 18.66 18.65
C CYS A 369 -17.46 18.10 19.63
N GLU A 370 -17.52 18.62 20.85
CA GLU A 370 -18.54 18.26 21.85
C GLU A 370 -19.79 19.16 21.76
N GLY A 371 -19.71 20.26 21.01
CA GLY A 371 -20.76 21.27 20.92
C GLY A 371 -21.25 21.52 19.50
N THR A 372 -21.12 22.76 19.03
CA THR A 372 -21.62 23.17 17.70
C THR A 372 -20.47 23.38 16.74
N LEU A 373 -20.38 22.51 15.74
CA LEU A 373 -19.45 22.65 14.63
C LEU A 373 -19.95 23.70 13.64
N ILE A 374 -19.04 24.59 13.23
CA ILE A 374 -19.30 25.65 12.26
C ILE A 374 -18.45 25.39 11.02
N ASN A 375 -19.11 25.22 9.87
CA ASN A 375 -18.39 25.13 8.60
C ASN A 375 -18.03 26.54 8.10
N THR A 376 -16.75 26.90 8.24
CA THR A 376 -16.21 28.21 7.87
C THR A 376 -15.68 28.29 6.43
N SER A 377 -15.82 27.22 5.64
CA SER A 377 -15.36 27.18 4.25
C SER A 377 -16.03 28.24 3.39
N SER A 378 -15.24 28.93 2.56
CA SER A 378 -15.76 29.80 1.49
C SER A 378 -16.49 29.03 0.37
N TYR A 379 -16.33 27.70 0.32
CA TYR A 379 -17.04 26.81 -0.59
C TYR A 379 -18.28 26.14 0.04
N ASN A 380 -18.63 26.46 1.29
CA ASN A 380 -19.80 25.88 1.94
C ASN A 380 -21.09 26.29 1.20
N THR A 381 -21.86 25.31 0.75
CA THR A 381 -23.17 25.47 0.11
C THR A 381 -24.30 24.90 0.97
N GLY A 382 -23.96 24.38 2.16
CA GLY A 382 -24.88 23.79 3.11
C GLY A 382 -25.13 24.67 4.34
N LEU A 383 -25.48 24.01 5.44
CA LEU A 383 -25.70 24.65 6.73
C LEU A 383 -24.36 25.15 7.29
N ASP A 384 -24.39 26.33 7.92
CA ASP A 384 -23.24 26.82 8.69
C ASP A 384 -23.05 26.00 9.97
N GLN A 385 -24.14 25.66 10.65
CA GLN A 385 -24.14 24.88 11.89
C GLN A 385 -24.43 23.41 11.57
N LEU A 386 -23.46 22.55 11.88
CA LEU A 386 -23.55 21.12 11.59
C LEU A 386 -24.16 20.35 12.78
N PRO A 387 -24.70 19.14 12.54
CA PRO A 387 -24.97 18.19 13.62
C PRO A 387 -23.72 17.94 14.46
N THR A 388 -23.88 17.70 15.76
CA THR A 388 -22.76 17.40 16.66
C THR A 388 -22.01 16.15 16.19
N ALA A 389 -20.68 16.17 16.30
CA ALA A 389 -19.84 15.04 15.95
C ALA A 389 -20.06 13.85 16.91
N THR A 390 -19.87 12.66 16.37
CA THR A 390 -19.92 11.38 17.07
C THR A 390 -18.51 10.83 17.14
N ALA A 391 -18.03 10.56 18.35
CA ALA A 391 -16.71 9.95 18.54
C ALA A 391 -16.67 8.55 17.91
N PRO A 392 -15.55 8.15 17.29
CA PRO A 392 -15.43 6.81 16.74
C PRO A 392 -15.36 5.75 17.84
N GLN A 393 -15.78 4.53 17.52
CA GLN A 393 -15.68 3.39 18.43
C GLN A 393 -14.24 2.87 18.54
N ILE A 394 -13.48 2.95 17.45
CA ILE A 394 -12.06 2.62 17.41
C ILE A 394 -11.31 3.76 16.70
N TRP A 395 -10.16 4.11 17.25
CA TRP A 395 -9.14 4.93 16.61
C TRP A 395 -7.76 4.33 16.92
N TYR A 396 -6.84 4.39 15.95
CA TYR A 396 -5.47 3.92 16.13
C TYR A 396 -4.48 4.67 15.24
N GLY A 397 -3.19 4.63 15.60
CA GLY A 397 -2.09 5.28 14.88
C GLY A 397 -0.94 4.32 14.57
N ASP A 398 0.24 4.83 14.23
CA ASP A 398 1.37 3.97 13.80
C ASP A 398 2.10 3.25 14.93
N ARG A 399 1.80 3.58 16.19
CA ARG A 399 2.52 3.09 17.36
C ARG A 399 1.59 2.70 18.51
N PRO A 400 2.00 1.75 19.37
CA PRO A 400 1.19 1.31 20.51
C PRO A 400 0.77 2.44 21.46
N GLU A 401 1.59 3.49 21.64
CA GLU A 401 1.27 4.65 22.47
C GLU A 401 0.25 5.61 21.84
N HIS A 402 0.02 5.50 20.53
CA HIS A 402 -0.96 6.30 19.78
C HIS A 402 -2.38 5.72 19.86
N GLN A 403 -2.63 4.71 20.69
CA GLN A 403 -3.93 4.06 20.73
C GLN A 403 -4.18 3.37 22.08
N PRO A 404 -5.44 3.18 22.48
CA PRO A 404 -5.77 2.46 23.70
C PRO A 404 -5.79 0.93 23.50
N TRP A 405 -5.53 0.45 22.28
CA TRP A 405 -5.70 -0.92 21.82
C TRP A 405 -4.35 -1.55 21.44
N PRO A 406 -3.66 -2.24 22.37
CA PRO A 406 -2.34 -2.80 22.11
C PRO A 406 -2.32 -3.86 20.99
N GLU A 407 -3.47 -4.47 20.68
CA GLU A 407 -3.64 -5.49 19.65
C GLU A 407 -3.25 -5.01 18.25
N PHE A 408 -3.44 -3.73 17.93
CA PHE A 408 -3.06 -3.18 16.62
C PHE A 408 -1.54 -3.10 16.43
N GLY A 409 -0.76 -3.02 17.51
CA GLY A 409 0.70 -2.93 17.45
C GLY A 409 1.20 -1.65 16.78
N SER A 410 2.14 -1.79 15.86
CA SER A 410 2.77 -0.71 15.10
C SER A 410 2.73 -0.98 13.59
N GLY A 411 2.88 0.07 12.78
CA GLY A 411 2.93 0.02 11.31
C GLY A 411 1.97 1.03 10.68
N GLY A 412 1.98 1.14 9.34
CA GLY A 412 1.12 2.08 8.58
C GLY A 412 -0.38 1.97 8.89
N GLN A 413 -1.16 2.95 8.41
CA GLN A 413 -2.56 3.15 8.80
C GLN A 413 -3.50 3.05 7.59
N ALA A 414 -4.24 1.95 7.47
CA ALA A 414 -5.13 1.72 6.33
C ALA A 414 -6.27 0.73 6.64
N PRO A 415 -7.28 1.13 7.43
CA PRO A 415 -8.39 0.24 7.76
C PRO A 415 -9.34 0.11 6.58
N MET A 416 -9.71 -1.14 6.30
CA MET A 416 -10.83 -1.48 5.45
C MET A 416 -12.02 -1.83 6.33
N GLY A 417 -13.24 -1.44 5.96
CA GLY A 417 -14.42 -2.18 6.42
C GLY A 417 -14.35 -3.66 6.01
N GLY A 418 -15.26 -4.45 6.55
CA GLY A 418 -15.36 -5.87 6.22
C GLY A 418 -16.56 -6.52 6.91
N PRO A 419 -16.78 -7.81 6.65
CA PRO A 419 -18.09 -8.39 6.89
C PRO A 419 -18.32 -8.79 8.34
N THR A 420 -19.57 -8.73 8.79
CA THR A 420 -19.99 -9.40 10.03
C THR A 420 -20.36 -10.86 9.75
N TYR A 421 -19.66 -11.81 10.37
CA TYR A 421 -19.97 -13.22 10.17
C TYR A 421 -21.29 -13.60 10.84
N ARG A 422 -22.19 -14.26 10.10
CA ARG A 422 -23.45 -14.80 10.61
C ARG A 422 -23.49 -16.32 10.46
N TYR A 423 -23.42 -17.02 11.58
CA TYR A 423 -23.39 -18.48 11.58
C TYR A 423 -24.76 -19.05 11.22
N ASP A 424 -24.81 -19.88 10.18
CA ASP A 424 -25.98 -20.67 9.83
C ASP A 424 -25.76 -22.16 10.17
N ALA A 425 -26.53 -22.65 11.14
CA ALA A 425 -26.52 -24.05 11.54
C ALA A 425 -27.08 -24.97 10.44
N GLU A 426 -27.98 -24.47 9.57
CA GLU A 426 -28.63 -25.22 8.50
C GLU A 426 -27.78 -25.28 7.23
N ASN A 427 -26.76 -24.44 7.09
CA ASN A 427 -25.81 -24.51 5.99
C ASN A 427 -25.05 -25.86 6.05
N GLU A 428 -25.22 -26.72 5.05
CA GLU A 428 -24.58 -28.05 5.03
C GLU A 428 -23.10 -28.02 4.62
N SER A 429 -22.53 -26.84 4.33
CA SER A 429 -21.12 -26.70 3.98
C SER A 429 -20.20 -27.18 5.11
N ASP A 430 -19.28 -28.07 4.74
CA ASP A 430 -18.23 -28.58 5.62
C ASP A 430 -17.05 -27.59 5.79
N THR A 431 -17.04 -26.48 5.05
CA THR A 431 -15.98 -25.45 5.09
C THR A 431 -16.38 -24.17 5.83
N LYS A 432 -17.65 -24.07 6.24
CA LYS A 432 -18.18 -22.88 6.93
C LYS A 432 -17.47 -22.63 8.25
N PHE A 433 -17.34 -21.36 8.62
CA PHE A 433 -16.73 -20.99 9.88
C PHE A 433 -17.54 -21.49 11.10
N PRO A 434 -16.87 -21.74 12.24
CA PRO A 434 -17.56 -22.19 13.46
C PRO A 434 -18.40 -21.08 14.08
N ALA A 435 -19.42 -21.47 14.85
CA ALA A 435 -20.35 -20.55 15.54
C ALA A 435 -19.69 -19.55 16.49
N TYR A 436 -18.44 -19.80 16.90
CA TYR A 436 -17.64 -18.84 17.67
C TYR A 436 -17.53 -17.46 17.00
N TRP A 437 -17.52 -17.41 15.67
CA TRP A 437 -17.38 -16.15 14.93
C TRP A 437 -18.71 -15.40 14.75
N ASP A 438 -19.84 -15.99 15.13
CA ASP A 438 -21.16 -15.40 14.91
C ASP A 438 -21.27 -14.01 15.57
N GLY A 439 -21.68 -13.03 14.78
CA GLY A 439 -21.84 -11.63 15.17
C GLY A 439 -20.57 -10.84 15.38
N LYS A 440 -19.40 -11.37 14.99
CA LYS A 440 -18.14 -10.62 15.02
C LYS A 440 -17.86 -10.00 13.66
N THR A 441 -17.34 -8.78 13.65
CA THR A 441 -17.02 -8.02 12.44
C THR A 441 -15.55 -8.16 12.09
N PHE A 442 -15.26 -8.49 10.85
CA PHE A 442 -13.91 -8.59 10.30
C PHE A 442 -13.51 -7.24 9.69
N MET A 443 -12.28 -6.83 9.91
CA MET A 443 -11.71 -5.59 9.40
C MET A 443 -10.37 -5.93 8.74
N GLY A 444 -10.25 -5.71 7.43
CA GLY A 444 -8.96 -5.76 6.75
C GLY A 444 -8.09 -4.57 7.18
N GLU A 445 -6.80 -4.79 7.37
CA GLU A 445 -5.81 -3.74 7.58
C GLU A 445 -4.78 -3.86 6.45
N PHE A 446 -4.88 -2.94 5.50
CA PHE A 446 -4.18 -3.03 4.24
C PHE A 446 -2.67 -2.81 4.39
N SER A 447 -2.24 -1.80 5.17
CA SER A 447 -0.82 -1.45 5.28
C SER A 447 -0.05 -2.39 6.21
N ARG A 448 -0.74 -3.14 7.07
CA ARG A 448 -0.13 -4.05 8.07
C ARG A 448 -0.32 -5.52 7.75
N ASP A 449 -0.94 -5.85 6.62
CA ASP A 449 -1.18 -7.23 6.19
C ASP A 449 -1.89 -8.07 7.25
N ARG A 450 -2.99 -7.52 7.76
CA ARG A 450 -3.68 -8.10 8.93
C ARG A 450 -5.18 -8.09 8.75
N VAL A 451 -5.82 -9.03 9.43
CA VAL A 451 -7.28 -9.05 9.58
C VAL A 451 -7.59 -9.03 11.07
N PHE A 452 -8.29 -7.99 11.51
CA PHE A 452 -8.76 -7.86 12.89
C PHE A 452 -10.23 -8.25 12.98
N VAL A 453 -10.63 -8.75 14.14
CA VAL A 453 -12.00 -9.18 14.42
C VAL A 453 -12.51 -8.52 15.69
N PHE A 454 -13.65 -7.86 15.59
CA PHE A 454 -14.26 -7.09 16.65
C PHE A 454 -15.47 -7.81 17.23
N SER A 455 -15.55 -7.84 18.56
CA SER A 455 -16.74 -8.28 19.29
C SER A 455 -17.44 -7.07 19.88
N GLN A 456 -18.77 -7.03 19.77
CA GLN A 456 -19.63 -5.99 20.33
C GLN A 456 -20.88 -6.61 20.95
N ASP A 457 -21.32 -6.05 22.08
CA ASP A 457 -22.60 -6.42 22.70
C ASP A 457 -23.77 -5.60 22.13
N ASP A 458 -23.47 -4.38 21.65
CA ASP A 458 -24.39 -3.41 21.04
C ASP A 458 -23.69 -2.84 19.79
N PRO A 459 -24.29 -2.89 18.59
CA PRO A 459 -23.67 -2.36 17.37
C PRO A 459 -23.31 -0.87 17.45
N ASP A 460 -24.07 -0.07 18.21
CA ASP A 460 -23.78 1.36 18.42
C ASP A 460 -22.81 1.60 19.61
N GLY A 461 -22.39 0.53 20.30
CA GLY A 461 -21.63 0.58 21.55
C GLY A 461 -20.14 0.32 21.38
N GLU A 462 -19.40 0.31 22.50
CA GLU A 462 -17.95 0.07 22.48
C GLU A 462 -17.60 -1.34 21.97
N VAL A 463 -16.46 -1.44 21.26
CA VAL A 463 -15.84 -2.74 20.96
C VAL A 463 -15.31 -3.35 22.25
N THR A 464 -15.75 -4.57 22.56
CA THR A 464 -15.44 -5.25 23.83
C THR A 464 -14.24 -6.17 23.75
N LYS A 465 -13.85 -6.60 22.54
CA LYS A 465 -12.69 -7.45 22.28
C LYS A 465 -12.19 -7.24 20.84
N ILE A 466 -10.87 -7.18 20.69
CA ILE A 466 -10.17 -7.20 19.41
C ILE A 466 -9.33 -8.48 19.34
N GLU A 467 -9.41 -9.20 18.23
CA GLU A 467 -8.65 -10.41 17.96
C GLU A 467 -7.98 -10.32 16.59
N GLU A 468 -6.77 -10.86 16.41
CA GLU A 468 -6.16 -11.01 15.09
C GLU A 468 -6.56 -12.36 14.50
N PHE A 469 -7.19 -12.36 13.32
CA PHE A 469 -7.62 -13.55 12.61
C PHE A 469 -6.52 -14.05 11.67
N LEU A 470 -6.15 -15.33 11.83
CA LEU A 470 -5.05 -15.96 11.07
C LEU A 470 -3.80 -15.07 11.01
N PRO A 471 -3.15 -14.78 12.15
CA PRO A 471 -1.95 -13.95 12.16
C PRO A 471 -0.89 -14.50 11.20
N ASN A 472 -0.13 -13.63 10.52
CA ASN A 472 0.87 -14.04 9.52
C ASN A 472 1.91 -15.06 10.07
N SER A 473 2.21 -14.98 11.37
CA SER A 473 3.05 -15.98 12.06
C SER A 473 2.47 -17.40 12.02
N ALA A 474 1.15 -17.54 12.07
CA ALA A 474 0.45 -18.82 11.94
C ALA A 474 0.29 -19.23 10.47
N LEU A 475 0.03 -18.29 9.56
CA LEU A 475 -0.06 -18.54 8.13
C LEU A 475 1.25 -19.09 7.56
N GLY A 476 2.39 -18.50 7.93
CA GLY A 476 3.72 -18.99 7.56
C GLY A 476 4.00 -20.40 8.06
N GLY A 477 3.62 -20.70 9.31
CA GLY A 477 3.71 -22.05 9.88
C GLY A 477 2.83 -23.09 9.20
N ALA A 478 1.72 -22.66 8.59
CA ALA A 478 0.78 -23.49 7.82
C ALA A 478 1.01 -23.45 6.29
N ALA A 479 2.08 -22.77 5.86
CA ALA A 479 2.43 -22.50 4.47
C ALA A 479 1.31 -21.82 3.65
N LEU A 480 0.36 -21.12 4.28
CA LEU A 480 -0.88 -20.63 3.65
C LEU A 480 -0.71 -19.37 2.80
N GLY A 481 0.50 -18.78 2.76
CA GLY A 481 0.72 -17.43 2.24
C GLY A 481 0.27 -16.38 3.26
N ALA A 482 1.01 -15.28 3.36
CA ALA A 482 0.64 -14.18 4.25
C ALA A 482 -0.63 -13.49 3.74
N TRP A 483 -1.36 -12.83 4.64
CA TRP A 483 -2.15 -11.67 4.24
C TRP A 483 -1.21 -10.68 3.56
N ASP A 484 -1.73 -9.96 2.57
CA ASP A 484 -0.91 -9.14 1.71
C ASP A 484 -1.82 -8.09 1.09
N ASN A 485 -1.79 -6.89 1.66
CA ASN A 485 -2.61 -5.74 1.32
C ASN A 485 -4.08 -6.13 1.08
N VAL A 486 -4.74 -6.63 2.13
CA VAL A 486 -6.14 -7.11 2.06
C VAL A 486 -7.04 -5.97 1.58
N MET A 487 -7.57 -6.11 0.37
CA MET A 487 -8.32 -5.06 -0.32
C MET A 487 -9.83 -5.18 -0.07
N ASP A 488 -10.33 -6.41 -0.04
CA ASP A 488 -11.75 -6.68 0.16
C ASP A 488 -12.02 -8.10 0.72
N LEU A 489 -13.13 -8.24 1.43
CA LEU A 489 -13.54 -9.42 2.21
C LEU A 489 -15.04 -9.65 2.11
N GLU A 490 -15.46 -10.87 1.79
CA GLU A 490 -16.90 -11.23 1.78
C GLU A 490 -17.11 -12.69 2.22
N PHE A 491 -18.17 -12.98 2.98
CA PHE A 491 -18.57 -14.35 3.25
C PHE A 491 -19.46 -14.90 2.13
N GLY A 492 -19.07 -16.03 1.55
CA GLY A 492 -19.85 -16.69 0.51
C GLY A 492 -21.05 -17.48 1.06
N PRO A 493 -21.93 -17.98 0.18
CA PRO A 493 -23.07 -18.82 0.56
C PRO A 493 -22.66 -20.15 1.20
N ASP A 494 -21.41 -20.59 1.01
CA ASP A 494 -20.80 -21.75 1.65
C ASP A 494 -20.29 -21.46 3.08
N GLY A 495 -20.44 -20.22 3.57
CA GLY A 495 -19.98 -19.79 4.89
C GLY A 495 -18.46 -19.69 5.03
N ALA A 496 -17.73 -19.73 3.92
CA ALA A 496 -16.29 -19.49 3.84
C ALA A 496 -16.01 -18.00 3.57
N LEU A 497 -14.83 -17.53 3.97
CA LEU A 497 -14.41 -16.14 3.76
C LEU A 497 -13.64 -16.01 2.43
N TYR A 498 -14.14 -15.19 1.52
CA TYR A 498 -13.46 -14.82 0.28
C TYR A 498 -12.64 -13.56 0.52
N VAL A 499 -11.41 -13.54 -0.01
CA VAL A 499 -10.44 -12.49 0.24
C VAL A 499 -9.76 -12.09 -1.06
N LEU A 500 -9.76 -10.79 -1.33
CA LEU A 500 -9.03 -10.19 -2.43
C LEU A 500 -7.80 -9.47 -1.88
N ASN A 501 -6.63 -9.97 -2.23
CA ASN A 501 -5.34 -9.33 -1.91
C ASN A 501 -4.93 -8.42 -3.06
N TYR A 502 -4.46 -7.23 -2.72
CA TYR A 502 -3.91 -6.28 -3.68
C TYR A 502 -2.45 -6.59 -4.06
N GLY A 503 -1.64 -7.09 -3.12
CA GLY A 503 -0.22 -7.36 -3.32
C GLY A 503 0.68 -6.12 -3.24
N ASP A 504 2.00 -6.32 -3.10
CA ASP A 504 3.00 -5.27 -2.98
C ASP A 504 3.08 -4.39 -4.25
N GLY A 505 2.89 -3.09 -4.09
CA GLY A 505 2.89 -2.09 -5.16
C GLY A 505 1.55 -1.35 -5.26
N PHE A 506 1.40 -0.43 -6.23
CA PHE A 506 0.16 0.32 -6.43
C PHE A 506 -0.01 0.75 -7.90
N PHE A 507 -1.27 0.83 -8.36
CA PHE A 507 -1.69 1.21 -9.72
C PHE A 507 -1.31 0.28 -10.86
N ARG A 508 -1.11 -1.00 -10.55
CA ARG A 508 -0.77 -2.03 -11.52
C ARG A 508 -1.23 -3.40 -11.04
N ALA A 509 -1.12 -4.40 -11.90
CA ALA A 509 -1.26 -5.78 -11.49
C ALA A 509 -0.01 -6.20 -10.69
N ASN A 510 -0.16 -6.39 -9.38
CA ASN A 510 0.97 -6.72 -8.51
C ASN A 510 1.28 -8.23 -8.53
N PRO A 511 2.56 -8.65 -8.54
CA PRO A 511 2.99 -10.05 -8.71
C PRO A 511 2.46 -11.07 -7.69
N ASP A 512 1.94 -10.60 -6.58
CA ASP A 512 1.44 -11.32 -5.39
C ASP A 512 -0.06 -11.08 -5.11
N ALA A 513 -0.70 -10.22 -5.91
CA ALA A 513 -2.14 -10.06 -5.93
C ALA A 513 -2.86 -11.40 -6.15
N GLY A 514 -4.03 -11.58 -5.52
CA GLY A 514 -4.80 -12.79 -5.75
C GLY A 514 -6.17 -12.80 -5.08
N LEU A 515 -7.00 -13.72 -5.55
CA LEU A 515 -8.31 -14.01 -4.98
C LEU A 515 -8.26 -15.38 -4.29
N TYR A 516 -8.71 -15.42 -3.05
CA TYR A 516 -8.60 -16.58 -2.17
C TYR A 516 -9.93 -16.89 -1.52
N ARG A 517 -10.13 -18.16 -1.15
CA ARG A 517 -11.18 -18.59 -0.23
C ARG A 517 -10.54 -19.23 0.99
N ILE A 518 -11.00 -18.84 2.18
CA ILE A 518 -10.55 -19.35 3.46
C ILE A 518 -11.62 -20.30 3.99
N ASP A 519 -11.26 -21.57 4.09
CA ASP A 519 -12.13 -22.66 4.52
C ASP A 519 -11.76 -23.07 5.96
N TYR A 520 -12.76 -23.40 6.78
CA TYR A 520 -12.56 -24.04 8.07
C TYR A 520 -12.74 -25.56 7.97
N VAL A 521 -11.66 -26.30 8.21
CA VAL A 521 -11.54 -27.76 8.08
C VAL A 521 -10.79 -28.34 9.30
N GLU A 522 -11.52 -28.87 10.28
CA GLU A 522 -10.92 -29.59 11.44
C GLU A 522 -10.32 -30.96 11.06
N GLY A 523 -10.56 -31.41 9.83
CA GLY A 523 -10.15 -32.70 9.30
C GLY A 523 -8.85 -32.65 8.49
N THR A 524 -8.68 -33.65 7.64
CA THR A 524 -7.62 -33.63 6.64
C THR A 524 -7.89 -32.45 5.69
N LYS A 525 -6.84 -31.73 5.26
CA LYS A 525 -6.91 -30.58 4.34
C LYS A 525 -6.72 -30.95 2.88
N GLY A 526 -7.27 -30.21 1.93
CA GLY A 526 -7.12 -30.50 0.50
C GLY A 526 -5.68 -30.30 -0.02
N PRO A 527 -5.35 -30.82 -1.21
CA PRO A 527 -4.11 -30.45 -1.89
C PRO A 527 -4.16 -28.97 -2.31
N ARG A 528 -2.99 -28.39 -2.60
CA ARG A 528 -2.83 -27.05 -3.16
C ARG A 528 -2.20 -27.16 -4.52
N ALA A 529 -2.98 -26.87 -5.56
CA ALA A 529 -2.50 -26.88 -6.93
C ALA A 529 -1.73 -25.59 -7.23
N VAL A 530 -0.58 -25.73 -7.89
CA VAL A 530 0.22 -24.65 -8.46
C VAL A 530 0.50 -25.04 -9.91
N ILE A 531 0.51 -24.05 -10.81
CA ILE A 531 0.83 -24.22 -12.22
C ILE A 531 1.71 -23.05 -12.68
N GLU A 532 2.81 -23.38 -13.31
CA GLU A 532 3.68 -22.44 -14.03
C GLU A 532 3.67 -22.78 -15.51
N ALA A 533 3.83 -21.75 -16.35
CA ALA A 533 3.97 -21.88 -17.79
C ALA A 533 5.25 -21.18 -18.25
N SER A 534 5.99 -21.79 -19.18
CA SER A 534 7.24 -21.22 -19.69
C SER A 534 7.06 -19.88 -20.42
N VAL A 535 5.90 -19.69 -21.03
CA VAL A 535 5.45 -18.46 -21.68
C VAL A 535 3.92 -18.38 -21.55
N THR A 536 3.38 -17.17 -21.44
CA THR A 536 1.93 -16.93 -21.36
C THR A 536 1.38 -16.22 -22.60
N SER A 537 2.26 -15.75 -23.49
CA SER A 537 1.88 -15.14 -24.77
C SER A 537 2.92 -15.36 -25.86
N GLY A 538 2.52 -15.19 -27.13
CA GLY A 538 3.41 -15.25 -28.30
C GLY A 538 2.71 -15.63 -29.60
N ASP A 539 3.46 -15.58 -30.70
CA ASP A 539 2.99 -16.00 -32.03
C ASP A 539 2.64 -17.50 -32.11
N GLY A 540 1.57 -17.83 -32.86
CA GLY A 540 1.20 -19.19 -33.19
C GLY A 540 2.03 -19.82 -34.33
N PRO A 541 2.27 -21.15 -34.33
CA PRO A 541 2.00 -22.10 -33.24
C PRO A 541 2.90 -21.90 -32.02
N LEU A 542 2.30 -21.87 -30.82
CA LEU A 542 3.00 -21.61 -29.56
C LEU A 542 3.11 -22.91 -28.75
N THR A 543 4.35 -23.36 -28.49
CA THR A 543 4.60 -24.49 -27.57
C THR A 543 4.89 -23.98 -26.18
N VAL A 544 4.14 -24.47 -25.21
CA VAL A 544 4.24 -24.08 -23.80
C VAL A 544 4.61 -25.31 -22.97
N GLU A 545 5.64 -25.17 -22.15
CA GLU A 545 5.98 -26.14 -21.11
C GLU A 545 5.29 -25.73 -19.81
N PHE A 546 4.60 -26.66 -19.18
CA PHE A 546 3.87 -26.47 -17.94
C PHE A 546 4.51 -27.27 -16.80
N ASP A 547 4.60 -26.66 -15.63
CA ASP A 547 5.12 -27.29 -14.41
C ASP A 547 4.14 -27.10 -13.24
N ALA A 548 3.62 -28.20 -12.71
CA ALA A 548 2.78 -28.25 -11.52
C ALA A 548 3.47 -28.92 -10.32
N SER A 549 4.78 -29.12 -10.39
CA SER A 549 5.56 -29.78 -9.33
C SER A 549 5.64 -28.97 -8.04
N GLY A 550 5.38 -27.65 -8.10
CA GLY A 550 5.19 -26.79 -6.93
C GLY A 550 3.90 -27.09 -6.13
N SER A 551 3.00 -27.92 -6.65
CA SER A 551 1.78 -28.34 -5.94
C SER A 551 2.14 -29.16 -4.70
N SER A 552 1.39 -28.95 -3.61
CA SER A 552 1.70 -29.55 -2.31
C SER A 552 0.44 -30.05 -1.58
N HIS A 553 0.65 -30.81 -0.50
CA HIS A 553 -0.42 -31.19 0.41
C HIS A 553 0.04 -30.91 1.84
N PRO A 554 -0.77 -30.25 2.69
CA PRO A 554 -0.36 -29.91 4.07
C PRO A 554 0.08 -31.14 4.89
N ASP A 555 -0.61 -32.26 4.74
CA ASP A 555 -0.25 -33.55 5.37
C ASP A 555 0.75 -34.42 4.57
N GLU A 556 1.48 -33.83 3.61
CA GLU A 556 2.47 -34.51 2.75
C GLU A 556 1.94 -35.77 2.02
N LEU A 557 0.64 -35.79 1.69
CA LEU A 557 0.04 -36.89 0.95
C LEU A 557 0.51 -36.91 -0.52
N ALA A 558 0.60 -38.12 -1.08
CA ALA A 558 0.93 -38.28 -2.49
C ALA A 558 -0.13 -37.63 -3.40
N LEU A 559 0.34 -36.96 -4.45
CA LEU A 559 -0.47 -36.24 -5.42
C LEU A 559 -0.48 -36.94 -6.78
N SER A 560 -1.58 -36.76 -7.51
CA SER A 560 -1.74 -37.17 -8.91
C SER A 560 -2.25 -36.01 -9.75
N TYR A 561 -1.83 -35.95 -11.01
CA TYR A 561 -2.03 -34.81 -11.89
C TYR A 561 -2.85 -35.20 -13.12
N ALA A 562 -3.74 -34.31 -13.53
CA ALA A 562 -4.42 -34.39 -14.81
C ALA A 562 -4.54 -33.00 -15.43
N TRP A 563 -4.49 -32.92 -16.75
CA TRP A 563 -4.37 -31.66 -17.49
C TRP A 563 -5.54 -31.46 -18.46
N ASP A 564 -5.94 -30.20 -18.62
CA ASP A 564 -6.85 -29.73 -19.67
C ASP A 564 -6.31 -28.42 -20.24
N PHE A 565 -5.68 -28.48 -21.41
CA PHE A 565 -4.93 -27.35 -21.98
C PHE A 565 -5.80 -26.33 -22.72
N GLU A 566 -7.00 -26.73 -23.14
CA GLU A 566 -7.90 -25.92 -23.98
C GLU A 566 -9.20 -25.56 -23.26
N ASN A 567 -9.27 -25.75 -21.95
CA ASN A 567 -10.50 -25.58 -21.16
C ASN A 567 -11.70 -26.37 -21.73
N SER A 568 -11.44 -27.58 -22.22
CA SER A 568 -12.46 -28.46 -22.82
C SER A 568 -13.45 -29.05 -21.80
N GLY A 569 -13.12 -28.95 -20.51
CA GLY A 569 -13.81 -29.62 -19.41
C GLY A 569 -13.34 -31.05 -19.16
N THR A 570 -12.44 -31.57 -20.01
CA THR A 570 -11.94 -32.95 -19.92
C THR A 570 -10.49 -32.98 -19.47
N PHE A 571 -10.26 -33.55 -18.29
CA PHE A 571 -8.91 -33.71 -17.75
C PHE A 571 -8.32 -35.07 -18.13
N THR A 572 -7.10 -35.04 -18.66
CA THR A 572 -6.32 -36.24 -19.02
C THR A 572 -5.19 -36.47 -18.03
N ALA A 573 -5.12 -37.65 -17.43
CA ALA A 573 -4.08 -37.99 -16.46
C ALA A 573 -2.67 -37.87 -17.07
N GLY A 574 -1.72 -37.32 -16.30
CA GLY A 574 -0.35 -37.08 -16.73
C GLY A 574 0.63 -36.97 -15.57
N GLU A 575 1.85 -36.54 -15.87
CA GLU A 575 2.87 -36.22 -14.87
C GLU A 575 2.70 -34.77 -14.37
N ALA A 576 3.49 -34.39 -13.36
CA ALA A 576 3.51 -33.02 -12.84
C ALA A 576 4.02 -31.99 -13.86
N THR A 577 4.76 -32.42 -14.89
CA THR A 577 5.18 -31.58 -16.00
C THR A 577 4.54 -32.05 -17.31
N ALA A 578 4.23 -31.10 -18.20
CA ALA A 578 3.61 -31.38 -19.49
C ALA A 578 4.03 -30.36 -20.55
N SER A 579 3.89 -30.74 -21.83
CA SER A 579 4.16 -29.87 -22.99
C SER A 579 2.93 -29.88 -23.88
N TYR A 580 2.46 -28.70 -24.30
CA TYR A 580 1.33 -28.54 -25.22
C TYR A 580 1.63 -27.50 -26.29
N THR A 581 1.20 -27.75 -27.52
CA THR A 581 1.34 -26.80 -28.63
C THR A 581 -0.04 -26.31 -29.04
N TYR A 582 -0.26 -25.01 -28.92
CA TYR A 582 -1.44 -24.32 -29.43
C TYR A 582 -1.19 -23.96 -30.90
N GLU A 583 -1.96 -24.55 -31.80
CA GLU A 583 -1.78 -24.42 -33.25
C GLU A 583 -2.48 -23.18 -33.83
N GLU A 584 -3.57 -22.75 -33.21
CA GLU A 584 -4.41 -21.65 -33.68
C GLU A 584 -4.30 -20.44 -32.75
N ASP A 585 -4.37 -19.25 -33.31
CA ASP A 585 -4.42 -18.01 -32.54
C ASP A 585 -5.70 -17.94 -31.71
N GLY A 586 -5.61 -17.38 -30.51
CA GLY A 586 -6.71 -17.35 -29.56
C GLY A 586 -6.23 -17.27 -28.11
N GLN A 587 -7.18 -17.08 -27.19
CA GLN A 587 -6.91 -17.18 -25.76
C GLN A 587 -7.36 -18.55 -25.25
N TYR A 588 -6.45 -19.24 -24.59
CA TYR A 588 -6.65 -20.55 -23.99
C TYR A 588 -6.43 -20.47 -22.50
N GLN A 589 -6.98 -21.46 -21.78
CA GLN A 589 -6.77 -21.58 -20.35
C GLN A 589 -6.33 -23.00 -20.03
N ALA A 590 -5.04 -23.12 -19.75
CA ALA A 590 -4.46 -24.39 -19.32
C ALA A 590 -4.78 -24.62 -17.85
N ARG A 591 -5.25 -25.82 -17.52
CA ARG A 591 -5.65 -26.20 -16.18
C ARG A 591 -4.95 -27.47 -15.74
N VAL A 592 -4.55 -27.50 -14.47
CA VAL A 592 -4.11 -28.71 -13.79
C VAL A 592 -5.08 -29.06 -12.67
N ARG A 593 -5.44 -30.35 -12.61
CA ARG A 593 -6.17 -30.96 -11.51
C ARG A 593 -5.21 -31.78 -10.68
N VAL A 594 -5.07 -31.39 -9.42
CA VAL A 594 -4.26 -32.09 -8.44
C VAL A 594 -5.20 -32.85 -7.52
N THR A 595 -5.04 -34.17 -7.45
CA THR A 595 -5.84 -35.05 -6.59
C THR A 595 -4.95 -35.74 -5.59
N ASP A 596 -5.30 -35.67 -4.31
CA ASP A 596 -4.59 -36.36 -3.25
C ASP A 596 -5.00 -37.85 -3.12
N ALA A 597 -4.30 -38.58 -2.25
CA ALA A 597 -4.58 -39.99 -1.99
C ALA A 597 -5.96 -40.27 -1.33
N GLY A 598 -6.59 -39.25 -0.73
CA GLY A 598 -7.94 -39.30 -0.17
C GLY A 598 -9.05 -39.00 -1.19
N GLY A 599 -8.69 -38.56 -2.39
CA GLY A 599 -9.61 -38.22 -3.48
C GLY A 599 -10.07 -36.76 -3.49
N ARG A 600 -9.49 -35.87 -2.67
CA ARG A 600 -9.82 -34.43 -2.72
C ARG A 600 -9.01 -33.77 -3.82
N VAL A 601 -9.59 -32.71 -4.37
CA VAL A 601 -9.15 -32.09 -5.62
C VAL A 601 -8.91 -30.61 -5.41
N SER A 602 -7.84 -30.11 -6.01
CA SER A 602 -7.58 -28.68 -6.20
C SER A 602 -7.28 -28.41 -7.68
N LEU A 603 -7.64 -27.23 -8.15
CA LEU A 603 -7.43 -26.76 -9.51
C LEU A 603 -6.51 -25.54 -9.50
N ALA A 604 -5.65 -25.44 -10.49
CA ALA A 604 -4.95 -24.21 -10.82
C ALA A 604 -4.99 -24.01 -12.33
N SER A 605 -4.98 -22.75 -12.76
CA SER A 605 -4.97 -22.42 -14.19
C SER A 605 -4.05 -21.26 -14.52
N VAL A 606 -3.69 -21.18 -15.80
CA VAL A 606 -2.95 -20.07 -16.39
C VAL A 606 -3.52 -19.78 -17.77
N THR A 607 -3.69 -18.49 -18.07
CA THR A 607 -4.15 -18.03 -19.38
C THR A 607 -2.98 -17.96 -20.35
N ILE A 608 -3.17 -18.53 -21.54
CA ILE A 608 -2.21 -18.53 -22.64
C ILE A 608 -2.82 -17.79 -23.83
N THR A 609 -2.18 -16.72 -24.29
CA THR A 609 -2.63 -15.93 -25.45
C THR A 609 -1.74 -16.24 -26.67
N VAL A 610 -2.33 -16.70 -27.76
CA VAL A 610 -1.62 -17.09 -28.98
C VAL A 610 -1.99 -16.14 -30.11
N GLY A 611 -1.00 -15.64 -30.84
CA GLY A 611 -1.17 -14.64 -31.90
C GLY A 611 -1.17 -13.19 -31.40
N ASN A 612 -0.67 -12.97 -30.18
CA ASN A 612 -0.24 -11.66 -29.66
C ASN A 612 0.84 -11.90 -28.59
N THR A 613 1.87 -11.07 -28.54
CA THR A 613 2.98 -11.13 -27.60
C THR A 613 2.93 -9.94 -26.67
N ALA A 614 2.94 -10.16 -25.35
CA ALA A 614 2.92 -9.05 -24.42
C ALA A 614 4.13 -8.10 -24.64
N PRO A 615 3.91 -6.77 -24.61
CA PRO A 615 4.99 -5.81 -24.75
C PRO A 615 5.98 -5.94 -23.59
N ILE A 616 7.26 -5.72 -23.86
CA ILE A 616 8.29 -5.60 -22.82
C ILE A 616 8.48 -4.12 -22.53
N VAL A 617 8.20 -3.73 -21.29
CA VAL A 617 8.45 -2.38 -20.77
C VAL A 617 9.71 -2.43 -19.92
N GLU A 618 10.57 -1.42 -20.06
CA GLU A 618 11.82 -1.27 -19.32
C GLU A 618 11.99 0.21 -18.95
N ILE A 619 12.08 0.51 -17.66
CA ILE A 619 12.53 1.81 -17.17
C ILE A 619 14.07 1.79 -17.23
N VAL A 620 14.62 2.48 -18.24
CA VAL A 620 16.05 2.42 -18.56
C VAL A 620 16.88 3.30 -17.62
N SER A 621 16.29 4.40 -17.16
CA SER A 621 16.91 5.33 -16.23
C SER A 621 15.79 6.05 -15.46
N PRO A 622 15.96 6.32 -14.15
CA PRO A 622 16.96 5.70 -13.27
C PRO A 622 16.80 4.17 -13.24
N VAL A 623 17.85 3.46 -12.84
CA VAL A 623 17.79 2.00 -12.71
C VAL A 623 17.30 1.61 -11.33
N ASN A 624 16.76 0.40 -11.18
CA ASN A 624 16.20 -0.06 -9.91
C ASN A 624 17.24 -0.01 -8.77
N GLY A 625 16.90 0.60 -7.63
CA GLY A 625 17.76 0.80 -6.47
C GLY A 625 18.67 2.03 -6.53
N SER A 626 18.58 2.88 -7.56
CA SER A 626 19.35 4.14 -7.63
C SER A 626 19.02 5.06 -6.44
N PHE A 627 20.00 5.87 -6.02
CA PHE A 627 19.82 6.85 -4.95
C PHE A 627 19.33 8.21 -5.46
N VAL A 628 18.45 8.86 -4.69
CA VAL A 628 17.96 10.22 -4.93
C VAL A 628 17.94 11.03 -3.63
N ASP A 629 18.02 12.35 -3.75
CA ASP A 629 17.68 13.29 -2.67
C ASP A 629 16.25 13.79 -2.87
N TRP A 630 15.65 14.29 -1.78
CA TRP A 630 14.34 14.92 -1.83
C TRP A 630 14.45 16.36 -2.35
N GLY A 631 13.67 16.68 -3.38
CA GLY A 631 13.71 17.93 -4.14
C GLY A 631 14.45 17.83 -5.48
N ASP A 632 14.97 16.64 -5.82
CA ASP A 632 15.69 16.39 -7.08
C ASP A 632 14.74 16.38 -8.28
N GLU A 633 15.17 16.98 -9.39
CA GLU A 633 14.53 16.77 -10.70
C GLU A 633 15.08 15.48 -11.34
N VAL A 634 14.36 14.37 -11.18
CA VAL A 634 14.74 13.07 -11.75
C VAL A 634 14.12 12.93 -13.13
N ALA A 635 14.98 12.96 -14.15
CA ALA A 635 14.60 12.58 -15.51
C ALA A 635 14.58 11.05 -15.64
N PHE A 636 13.51 10.50 -16.22
CA PHE A 636 13.40 9.08 -16.49
C PHE A 636 13.04 8.77 -17.94
N GLU A 637 13.47 7.60 -18.41
CA GLU A 637 13.26 7.07 -19.76
C GLU A 637 12.65 5.67 -19.67
N VAL A 638 11.55 5.48 -20.38
CA VAL A 638 10.87 4.20 -20.57
C VAL A 638 11.07 3.75 -22.00
N LYS A 639 11.54 2.53 -22.16
CA LYS A 639 11.64 1.84 -23.44
C LYS A 639 10.61 0.73 -23.49
N VAL A 640 9.85 0.71 -24.57
CA VAL A 640 8.91 -0.38 -24.86
C VAL A 640 9.38 -1.09 -26.11
N THR A 641 9.30 -2.42 -26.11
CA THR A 641 9.46 -3.24 -27.31
C THR A 641 8.31 -4.21 -27.42
N ASP A 642 7.69 -4.21 -28.59
CA ASP A 642 6.57 -5.08 -28.93
C ASP A 642 6.82 -5.62 -30.35
N PRO A 643 6.80 -6.94 -30.57
CA PRO A 643 7.00 -7.51 -31.90
C PRO A 643 5.77 -7.35 -32.82
N ASP A 644 4.59 -7.10 -32.26
CA ASP A 644 3.29 -7.08 -32.95
C ASP A 644 2.85 -5.68 -33.38
N GLU A 645 3.42 -4.61 -32.78
CA GLU A 645 3.15 -3.23 -33.20
C GLU A 645 4.35 -2.26 -33.11
N ASP A 646 4.24 -1.15 -33.86
CA ASP A 646 5.10 0.02 -33.67
C ASP A 646 4.65 0.78 -32.40
N ILE A 647 5.60 1.13 -31.53
CA ILE A 647 5.30 1.76 -30.24
C ILE A 647 4.83 3.21 -30.40
N ASP A 648 3.66 3.51 -29.82
CA ASP A 648 3.19 4.88 -29.61
C ASP A 648 3.49 5.32 -28.17
N CYS A 649 4.54 6.14 -27.99
CA CYS A 649 4.92 6.66 -26.69
C CYS A 649 3.80 7.40 -25.95
N SER A 650 2.76 7.91 -26.63
CA SER A 650 1.63 8.55 -25.95
C SER A 650 0.73 7.57 -25.17
N ARG A 651 0.87 6.26 -25.42
CA ARG A 651 0.17 5.18 -24.71
C ARG A 651 0.99 4.59 -23.56
N VAL A 652 2.28 4.93 -23.43
CA VAL A 652 3.06 4.59 -22.25
C VAL A 652 2.48 5.37 -21.08
N LEU A 653 1.98 4.67 -20.08
CA LEU A 653 1.50 5.27 -18.83
C LEU A 653 2.59 5.13 -17.78
N TRP A 654 2.79 6.17 -16.98
CA TRP A 654 3.74 6.13 -15.89
C TRP A 654 3.18 6.79 -14.63
N SER A 655 3.71 6.37 -13.49
CA SER A 655 3.43 6.92 -12.17
C SER A 655 4.72 7.09 -11.39
N TYR A 656 4.86 8.20 -10.67
CA TYR A 656 5.80 8.34 -9.58
C TYR A 656 5.04 8.42 -8.27
N GLY A 657 5.51 7.72 -7.25
CA GLY A 657 4.93 7.73 -5.93
C GLY A 657 5.94 7.60 -4.80
N LEU A 658 5.50 7.86 -3.58
CA LEU A 658 6.23 7.61 -2.35
C LEU A 658 5.80 6.27 -1.76
N GLY A 659 6.75 5.35 -1.67
CA GLY A 659 6.60 4.10 -0.97
C GLY A 659 6.93 4.26 0.51
N HIS A 660 6.25 3.48 1.36
CA HIS A 660 6.68 3.30 2.73
C HIS A 660 6.46 1.89 3.27
N ASP A 661 7.31 1.54 4.26
CA ASP A 661 7.35 0.24 4.95
C ASP A 661 7.52 -0.99 4.04
N ASN A 662 7.97 -0.78 2.79
CA ASN A 662 8.14 -1.79 1.74
C ASN A 662 6.85 -2.55 1.36
N THR A 663 5.68 -2.01 1.70
CA THR A 663 4.38 -2.68 1.47
C THR A 663 3.55 -1.96 0.42
N HIS A 664 3.63 -0.63 0.30
CA HIS A 664 2.79 0.11 -0.63
C HIS A 664 3.37 1.47 -1.01
N THR A 665 2.78 2.11 -2.03
CA THR A 665 3.22 3.40 -2.59
C THR A 665 2.04 4.31 -2.94
N HIS A 666 2.05 5.56 -2.49
CA HIS A 666 1.08 6.58 -2.88
C HIS A 666 1.54 7.34 -4.13
N PRO A 667 0.69 7.52 -5.17
CA PRO A 667 1.10 8.20 -6.38
C PRO A 667 1.14 9.72 -6.11
N LEU A 668 2.23 10.35 -6.47
CA LEU A 668 2.30 11.81 -6.44
C LEU A 668 2.02 12.37 -7.84
N PHE A 669 2.61 11.74 -8.85
CA PHE A 669 2.47 12.15 -10.24
C PHE A 669 2.13 10.97 -11.13
N THR A 670 1.28 11.22 -12.10
CA THR A 670 0.96 10.28 -13.16
C THR A 670 1.03 11.01 -14.49
N GLY A 671 1.37 10.29 -15.53
CA GLY A 671 1.41 10.86 -16.87
C GLY A 671 1.56 9.82 -17.94
N SER A 672 1.88 10.30 -19.13
CA SER A 672 2.11 9.46 -20.30
C SER A 672 3.32 9.94 -21.09
N GLY A 673 3.97 9.04 -21.82
CA GLY A 673 5.18 9.34 -22.57
C GLY A 673 6.33 8.39 -22.25
N CYS A 674 7.24 8.21 -23.20
CA CYS A 674 8.47 7.43 -22.99
C CYS A 674 9.54 8.20 -22.17
N THR A 675 9.34 9.48 -21.88
CA THR A 675 10.26 10.29 -21.09
C THR A 675 9.49 11.30 -20.25
N ALA A 676 9.90 11.52 -19.01
CA ALA A 676 9.43 12.62 -18.19
C ALA A 676 10.49 13.04 -17.16
N THR A 677 10.27 14.20 -16.55
CA THR A 677 11.04 14.68 -15.40
C THR A 677 10.07 14.86 -14.25
N ILE A 678 10.40 14.25 -13.12
CA ILE A 678 9.65 14.35 -11.87
C ILE A 678 10.49 15.10 -10.85
N GLU A 679 9.86 15.87 -9.98
CA GLU A 679 10.51 16.40 -8.79
C GLU A 679 10.25 15.41 -7.66
N THR A 680 11.29 14.88 -7.01
CA THR A 680 11.11 14.08 -5.81
C THR A 680 10.64 15.01 -4.69
N SER A 681 9.58 14.65 -3.98
CA SER A 681 9.14 15.43 -2.82
C SER A 681 8.88 14.50 -1.67
N LEU A 682 9.31 14.88 -0.47
CA LEU A 682 8.70 14.37 0.75
C LEU A 682 7.33 15.05 0.87
N GLU A 683 6.25 14.31 0.61
CA GLU A 683 4.94 14.81 1.01
C GLU A 683 4.86 14.85 2.53
N ALA A 684 4.16 15.87 3.02
CA ALA A 684 4.04 16.08 4.44
C ALA A 684 2.94 15.18 4.98
N GLY A 685 3.35 14.13 5.69
CA GLY A 685 2.47 13.03 6.10
C GLY A 685 3.19 11.75 6.50
N HIS A 686 4.46 11.61 6.12
CA HIS A 686 5.24 10.48 6.60
C HIS A 686 5.98 10.84 7.89
N GLY A 687 5.77 10.06 8.94
CA GLY A 687 6.45 10.25 10.22
C GLY A 687 7.95 9.96 10.10
N GLU A 688 8.76 10.46 11.04
CA GLU A 688 10.22 10.22 11.06
C GLU A 688 10.61 8.73 11.18
N THR A 689 9.65 7.82 11.35
CA THR A 689 9.88 6.38 11.61
C THR A 689 9.46 5.46 10.48
N GLU A 690 9.01 6.01 9.37
CA GLU A 690 8.56 5.25 8.21
C GLU A 690 9.71 5.04 7.23
N ASN A 691 9.75 3.86 6.58
CA ASN A 691 10.75 3.58 5.56
C ASN A 691 10.40 4.24 4.22
N ILE A 692 10.73 5.50 4.01
CA ILE A 692 10.28 6.23 2.81
C ILE A 692 11.22 6.00 1.62
N TYR A 693 10.67 5.66 0.45
CA TYR A 693 11.41 5.55 -0.82
C TYR A 693 10.59 6.10 -2.01
N GLY A 694 11.25 6.44 -3.10
CA GLY A 694 10.58 6.80 -4.36
C GLY A 694 10.29 5.56 -5.19
N GLN A 695 9.20 5.56 -5.95
CA GLN A 695 8.89 4.48 -6.90
C GLN A 695 8.46 5.08 -8.23
N ILE A 696 9.03 4.60 -9.34
CA ILE A 696 8.56 4.86 -10.69
C ILE A 696 7.98 3.57 -11.25
N GLY A 697 6.72 3.61 -11.66
CA GLY A 697 6.06 2.54 -12.41
C GLY A 697 5.79 2.99 -13.84
N ALA A 698 5.92 2.08 -14.80
CA ALA A 698 5.55 2.32 -16.19
C ALA A 698 4.82 1.11 -16.75
N SER A 699 3.84 1.33 -17.62
CA SER A 699 3.10 0.27 -18.31
C SER A 699 2.76 0.65 -19.74
N TYR A 700 2.58 -0.36 -20.58
CA TYR A 700 2.12 -0.22 -21.95
C TYR A 700 1.19 -1.38 -22.28
N THR A 701 0.00 -1.05 -22.79
CA THR A 701 -0.96 -2.04 -23.29
C THR A 701 -0.98 -1.96 -24.79
N ASP A 702 -0.73 -3.07 -25.48
CA ASP A 702 -0.76 -3.16 -26.94
C ASP A 702 -2.21 -3.05 -27.49
N ALA A 703 -2.39 -3.09 -28.81
CA ALA A 703 -3.72 -3.02 -29.42
C ALA A 703 -4.47 -4.37 -29.48
N GLY A 704 -3.78 -5.48 -29.20
CA GLY A 704 -4.22 -6.84 -29.53
C GLY A 704 -4.32 -7.08 -31.04
N THR A 705 -4.94 -8.21 -31.39
CA THR A 705 -5.21 -8.61 -32.78
C THR A 705 -6.68 -8.97 -32.98
N ASP A 706 -7.07 -9.31 -34.21
CA ASP A 706 -8.44 -9.79 -34.50
C ASP A 706 -8.77 -11.12 -33.77
N THR A 707 -7.74 -11.86 -33.34
CA THR A 707 -7.86 -13.21 -32.75
C THR A 707 -7.35 -13.31 -31.32
N ALA A 708 -6.57 -12.35 -30.84
CA ALA A 708 -6.03 -12.33 -29.49
C ALA A 708 -6.25 -10.97 -28.81
N PRO A 709 -6.60 -10.93 -27.51
CA PRO A 709 -6.85 -9.68 -26.81
C PRO A 709 -5.57 -8.87 -26.62
N ALA A 710 -5.74 -7.59 -26.29
CA ALA A 710 -4.64 -6.73 -25.91
C ALA A 710 -3.92 -7.24 -24.64
N LEU A 711 -2.60 -7.10 -24.61
CA LEU A 711 -1.76 -7.49 -23.48
C LEU A 711 -1.01 -6.28 -22.92
N THR A 712 -0.72 -6.33 -21.63
CA THR A 712 -0.02 -5.27 -20.91
C THR A 712 1.33 -5.79 -20.44
N GLY A 713 2.36 -4.99 -20.65
CA GLY A 713 3.65 -5.11 -20.00
C GLY A 713 3.87 -3.92 -19.09
N ASP A 714 4.71 -4.09 -18.08
CA ASP A 714 5.01 -3.05 -17.12
C ASP A 714 6.40 -3.27 -16.48
N ASP A 715 6.92 -2.24 -15.84
CA ASP A 715 8.17 -2.26 -15.09
C ASP A 715 8.09 -1.29 -13.90
N VAL A 716 8.85 -1.58 -12.85
CA VAL A 716 8.93 -0.77 -11.62
C VAL A 716 10.37 -0.61 -11.18
N VAL A 717 10.73 0.63 -10.86
CA VAL A 717 12.03 1.03 -10.33
C VAL A 717 11.82 1.69 -8.97
N LEU A 718 12.53 1.20 -7.96
CA LEU A 718 12.63 1.80 -6.63
C LEU A 718 13.81 2.76 -6.57
N LEU A 719 13.60 3.89 -5.92
CA LEU A 719 14.59 4.95 -5.70
C LEU A 719 14.84 5.09 -4.21
N ASN A 720 16.07 4.79 -3.80
CA ASN A 720 16.46 4.83 -2.41
C ASN A 720 16.74 6.27 -1.97
N PRO A 721 16.29 6.69 -0.77
CA PRO A 721 16.90 7.85 -0.13
C PRO A 721 18.37 7.57 0.14
N ARG A 722 19.21 8.60 0.15
CA ARG A 722 20.63 8.44 0.50
C ARG A 722 20.84 7.90 1.92
N ALA A 723 19.91 8.20 2.83
CA ALA A 723 19.92 7.68 4.19
C ALA A 723 19.12 6.38 4.26
N LEU A 724 19.80 5.26 4.52
CA LEU A 724 19.18 3.97 4.81
C LEU A 724 19.30 3.69 6.31
N GLN A 725 18.16 3.72 7.02
CA GLN A 725 18.13 3.40 8.44
C GLN A 725 18.22 1.89 8.65
N ALA A 726 18.86 1.48 9.75
CA ALA A 726 19.17 0.08 10.04
C ALA A 726 17.90 -0.75 10.24
N GLU A 727 16.92 -0.21 10.96
CA GLU A 727 15.66 -0.86 11.30
C GLU A 727 14.81 -1.21 10.08
N HIS A 728 15.02 -0.51 8.96
CA HIS A 728 14.34 -0.70 7.69
C HIS A 728 15.06 -1.69 6.76
N SER A 729 16.00 -2.50 7.26
CA SER A 729 16.65 -3.53 6.47
C SER A 729 15.64 -4.58 5.95
N ASP A 730 15.69 -4.88 4.65
CA ASP A 730 14.78 -5.83 3.97
C ASP A 730 14.96 -7.28 4.47
N ALA A 731 16.14 -7.62 4.97
CA ALA A 731 16.41 -8.93 5.54
C ALA A 731 17.46 -8.89 6.63
N ARG A 732 17.37 -9.82 7.58
CA ARG A 732 18.33 -9.97 8.69
C ARG A 732 18.49 -11.41 9.14
N GLN A 733 19.65 -11.72 9.72
CA GLN A 733 19.97 -13.01 10.34
C GLN A 733 20.38 -12.83 11.80
N GLY A 734 19.85 -13.74 12.64
CA GLY A 734 20.20 -13.91 14.04
C GLY A 734 19.45 -13.02 15.02
N GLU A 735 20.06 -12.75 16.18
CA GLU A 735 19.40 -12.07 17.31
C GLU A 735 19.48 -10.52 17.20
N VAL A 736 19.26 -9.97 16.01
CA VAL A 736 19.24 -8.52 15.77
C VAL A 736 17.82 -7.99 16.02
N THR A 737 17.68 -6.98 16.88
CA THR A 737 16.37 -6.45 17.29
C THR A 737 16.27 -4.96 17.09
N VAL A 738 15.10 -4.49 16.65
CA VAL A 738 14.76 -3.05 16.61
C VAL A 738 14.53 -2.56 18.04
N VAL A 739 15.10 -1.41 18.38
CA VAL A 739 14.99 -0.78 19.70
C VAL A 739 14.65 0.69 19.54
N ASP A 740 13.61 1.17 20.24
CA ASP A 740 13.28 2.60 20.28
C ASP A 740 14.33 3.39 21.10
N ASP A 741 14.81 4.51 20.55
CA ASP A 741 15.76 5.43 21.14
C ASP A 741 15.58 6.83 20.53
N GLU A 742 15.07 7.79 21.31
CA GLU A 742 14.83 9.18 20.87
C GLU A 742 16.09 9.90 20.32
N THR A 743 17.28 9.33 20.51
CA THR A 743 18.56 9.90 20.04
C THR A 743 19.09 9.26 18.76
N ALA A 744 18.44 8.20 18.28
CA ALA A 744 18.69 7.61 16.98
C ALA A 744 17.88 8.34 15.90
N GLU A 745 18.32 8.27 14.64
CA GLU A 745 17.55 8.80 13.52
C GLU A 745 16.29 7.95 13.34
N GLY A 746 15.15 8.61 13.12
CA GLY A 746 13.84 7.94 13.15
C GLY A 746 13.52 7.19 14.44
N PHE A 747 14.11 7.64 15.55
CA PHE A 747 13.81 7.17 16.89
C PHE A 747 14.00 5.67 17.14
N ARG A 748 14.67 4.95 16.23
CA ARG A 748 14.88 3.51 16.29
C ARG A 748 16.27 3.15 15.77
N TYR A 749 16.76 1.99 16.17
CA TYR A 749 18.03 1.45 15.69
C TYR A 749 18.02 -0.07 15.80
N LEU A 750 18.97 -0.73 15.13
CA LEU A 750 19.20 -2.18 15.30
C LEU A 750 20.27 -2.45 16.35
N SER A 751 19.86 -3.14 17.42
CA SER A 751 20.79 -3.64 18.43
C SER A 751 21.21 -5.07 18.14
N GLY A 752 22.46 -5.38 18.49
CA GLY A 752 22.95 -6.76 18.52
C GLY A 752 23.63 -7.26 17.24
N LEU A 753 24.06 -6.38 16.33
CA LEU A 753 24.82 -6.80 15.16
C LEU A 753 26.22 -7.30 15.58
N GLY A 754 26.33 -8.62 15.75
CA GLY A 754 27.52 -9.33 16.19
C GLY A 754 28.25 -10.09 15.08
N SER A 755 29.26 -10.87 15.47
CA SER A 755 29.96 -11.76 14.54
C SER A 755 29.05 -12.92 14.11
N GLY A 756 28.82 -13.02 12.81
CA GLY A 756 27.93 -14.03 12.21
C GLY A 756 26.52 -13.51 11.93
N GLU A 757 26.17 -12.33 12.45
CA GLU A 757 24.91 -11.65 12.17
C GLU A 757 25.07 -10.70 10.99
N TRP A 758 23.97 -10.52 10.25
CA TRP A 758 23.93 -9.63 9.11
C TRP A 758 22.55 -9.02 8.91
N ILE A 759 22.53 -7.85 8.27
CA ILE A 759 21.33 -7.21 7.72
C ILE A 759 21.56 -6.95 6.23
N ALA A 760 20.52 -6.70 5.45
CA ALA A 760 20.66 -6.42 4.03
C ALA A 760 19.62 -5.43 3.52
N TYR A 761 20.01 -4.71 2.46
CA TYR A 761 19.16 -3.83 1.66
C TYR A 761 19.15 -4.31 0.21
N ASP A 762 17.98 -4.37 -0.43
CA ASP A 762 17.73 -4.86 -1.79
C ASP A 762 16.43 -4.25 -2.34
N PRO A 763 16.44 -3.51 -3.46
CA PRO A 763 17.54 -3.27 -4.39
C PRO A 763 18.40 -2.05 -4.04
N VAL A 764 19.71 -2.11 -4.36
CA VAL A 764 20.64 -0.97 -4.32
C VAL A 764 21.41 -0.86 -5.62
N GLU A 765 21.57 0.37 -6.14
CA GLU A 765 22.45 0.69 -7.26
C GLU A 765 23.27 1.95 -6.95
N PHE A 766 24.59 1.83 -7.05
CA PHE A 766 25.54 2.85 -6.57
C PHE A 766 25.98 3.86 -7.63
N GLY A 767 25.36 3.92 -8.81
CA GLY A 767 25.87 4.52 -10.06
C GLY A 767 26.33 5.99 -10.01
N GLY A 768 26.15 6.69 -8.88
CA GLY A 768 26.72 8.01 -8.58
C GLY A 768 27.31 8.16 -7.16
N ILE A 769 27.37 7.12 -6.33
CA ILE A 769 27.83 7.19 -4.94
C ILE A 769 29.36 7.08 -4.85
N THR A 770 29.95 7.94 -4.02
CA THR A 770 31.41 8.04 -3.85
C THR A 770 31.88 7.80 -2.41
N GLY A 771 30.98 7.87 -1.44
CA GLY A 771 31.25 7.67 -0.03
C GLY A 771 30.05 7.07 0.69
N ALA A 772 30.29 6.64 1.92
CA ALA A 772 29.25 6.21 2.84
C ALA A 772 29.65 6.65 4.24
N GLU A 773 28.68 7.11 5.02
CA GLU A 773 28.81 7.42 6.43
C GLU A 773 27.98 6.44 7.25
N LEU A 774 28.62 5.79 8.22
CA LEU A 774 27.94 4.91 9.17
C LEU A 774 27.75 5.64 10.49
N ARG A 775 26.52 5.67 11.00
CA ARG A 775 26.23 6.04 12.38
C ARG A 775 26.03 4.79 13.25
N ALA A 776 26.86 4.62 14.26
CA ALA A 776 26.85 3.42 15.10
C ALA A 776 27.39 3.67 16.53
N LYS A 777 27.16 2.71 17.43
CA LYS A 777 27.83 2.62 18.75
C LYS A 777 28.24 1.17 19.04
N GLY A 778 29.22 0.96 19.91
CA GLY A 778 29.75 -0.35 20.26
C GLY A 778 31.22 -0.52 19.90
N ALA A 779 31.65 -1.77 19.75
CA ALA A 779 33.04 -2.12 19.47
C ALA A 779 33.11 -3.24 18.43
N GLY A 780 33.58 -2.90 17.22
CA GLY A 780 33.65 -3.83 16.11
C GLY A 780 34.02 -3.16 14.80
N THR A 781 34.04 -3.96 13.75
CA THR A 781 34.26 -3.48 12.39
C THR A 781 33.03 -3.85 11.57
N VAL A 782 32.29 -2.84 11.11
CA VAL A 782 31.12 -3.01 10.23
C VAL A 782 31.60 -3.03 8.79
N GLN A 783 31.02 -3.88 7.95
CA GLN A 783 31.49 -4.12 6.59
C GLN A 783 30.31 -4.22 5.62
N LEU A 784 30.41 -3.53 4.48
CA LEU A 784 29.48 -3.69 3.36
C LEU A 784 30.01 -4.73 2.39
N ARG A 785 29.14 -5.66 2.02
CA ARG A 785 29.40 -6.80 1.13
C ARG A 785 28.33 -6.82 0.03
N TRP A 786 28.67 -7.40 -1.12
CA TRP A 786 27.74 -7.48 -2.25
C TRP A 786 27.18 -8.89 -2.42
N ALA A 787 25.87 -8.99 -2.60
CA ALA A 787 25.06 -10.20 -2.72
C ALA A 787 25.02 -11.11 -1.48
N GLU A 788 26.17 -11.55 -0.99
CA GLU A 788 26.28 -12.59 0.05
C GLU A 788 27.08 -12.13 1.27
N ALA A 789 26.71 -12.64 2.45
CA ALA A 789 27.32 -12.27 3.73
C ALA A 789 28.79 -12.71 3.86
N ASP A 790 29.25 -13.68 3.07
CA ASP A 790 30.64 -14.15 3.05
C ASP A 790 31.49 -13.56 1.92
N ALA A 791 30.90 -12.76 1.02
CA ALA A 791 31.60 -12.09 -0.07
C ALA A 791 32.59 -11.04 0.44
N GLU A 792 33.73 -10.84 -0.22
CA GLU A 792 34.75 -9.87 0.22
C GLU A 792 34.15 -8.47 0.39
N PRO A 793 34.40 -7.76 1.51
CA PRO A 793 33.81 -6.46 1.74
C PRO A 793 34.39 -5.40 0.81
N PHE A 794 33.51 -4.54 0.28
CA PHE A 794 33.91 -3.41 -0.56
C PHE A 794 34.05 -2.10 0.24
N ALA A 795 33.48 -2.04 1.46
CA ALA A 795 33.67 -0.95 2.41
C ALA A 795 33.79 -1.48 3.85
N THR A 796 34.47 -0.74 4.72
CA THR A 796 34.75 -1.17 6.10
C THR A 796 34.85 0.03 7.05
N PHE A 797 34.11 -0.03 8.15
CA PHE A 797 33.94 1.02 9.15
C PHE A 797 34.39 0.52 10.52
N ALA A 798 35.36 1.20 11.14
CA ALA A 798 35.83 0.86 12.47
C ALA A 798 35.03 1.62 13.53
N VAL A 799 34.37 0.90 14.44
CA VAL A 799 33.54 1.45 15.52
C VAL A 799 34.17 1.08 16.86
N ASP A 800 34.48 2.10 17.68
CA ASP A 800 34.95 1.95 19.06
C ASP A 800 34.45 3.15 19.88
N SER A 801 33.16 3.12 20.23
CA SER A 801 32.49 4.20 20.93
C SER A 801 31.37 3.69 21.83
N THR A 802 31.21 4.29 23.00
CA THR A 802 30.10 3.97 23.93
C THR A 802 28.81 4.74 23.63
N GLY A 803 28.83 5.67 22.67
CA GLY A 803 27.65 6.41 22.19
C GLY A 803 27.71 6.59 20.67
N TRP A 804 26.69 7.22 20.08
CA TRP A 804 26.62 7.43 18.63
C TRP A 804 27.87 8.13 18.10
N THR A 805 28.47 7.52 17.08
CA THR A 805 29.58 8.10 16.31
C THR A 805 29.32 7.89 14.83
N ASP A 806 29.66 8.90 14.05
CA ASP A 806 29.61 8.83 12.60
C ASP A 806 31.00 8.48 12.06
N VAL A 807 31.06 7.54 11.12
CA VAL A 807 32.29 7.03 10.52
C VAL A 807 32.14 7.08 9.00
N SER A 808 32.80 8.05 8.36
CA SER A 808 32.76 8.21 6.91
C SER A 808 33.90 7.44 6.21
N VAL A 809 33.57 6.72 5.15
CA VAL A 809 34.49 5.89 4.36
C VAL A 809 34.27 6.17 2.87
N PRO A 810 35.33 6.45 2.09
CA PRO A 810 35.20 6.57 0.64
C PRO A 810 34.92 5.19 0.02
N LEU A 811 33.99 5.12 -0.92
CA LEU A 811 33.71 3.90 -1.69
C LEU A 811 34.70 3.79 -2.85
N VAL A 812 35.84 3.17 -2.56
CA VAL A 812 36.96 3.01 -3.52
C VAL A 812 36.64 1.96 -4.59
N THR A 813 35.69 1.07 -4.37
CA THR A 813 35.20 0.14 -5.38
C THR A 813 33.74 -0.09 -5.08
N ILE A 814 32.87 0.23 -6.04
CA ILE A 814 31.44 0.00 -5.94
C ILE A 814 31.07 -1.21 -6.82
N PRO A 815 30.13 -2.05 -6.36
CA PRO A 815 29.47 -3.03 -7.22
C PRO A 815 28.84 -2.36 -8.45
N GLU A 816 28.73 -3.10 -9.55
CA GLU A 816 28.06 -2.65 -10.77
C GLU A 816 26.66 -3.27 -10.86
N GLY A 817 25.70 -2.47 -11.31
CA GLY A 817 24.30 -2.89 -11.48
C GLY A 817 23.53 -2.94 -10.16
N THR A 818 22.25 -3.28 -10.29
CA THR A 818 21.32 -3.42 -9.18
C THR A 818 21.56 -4.74 -8.43
N GLY A 819 21.44 -4.70 -7.11
CA GLY A 819 21.43 -5.90 -6.28
C GLY A 819 21.50 -5.60 -4.79
N ARG A 820 21.89 -6.62 -4.04
CA ARG A 820 21.79 -6.64 -2.58
C ARG A 820 23.07 -6.22 -1.88
N VAL A 821 22.96 -5.28 -0.95
CA VAL A 821 24.04 -4.89 -0.02
C VAL A 821 23.85 -5.60 1.30
N VAL A 822 24.83 -6.40 1.72
CA VAL A 822 24.83 -7.10 3.01
C VAL A 822 25.78 -6.41 3.98
N VAL A 823 25.26 -6.05 5.15
CA VAL A 823 26.02 -5.42 6.25
C VAL A 823 26.38 -6.50 7.28
N THR A 824 27.66 -6.62 7.59
CA THR A 824 28.18 -7.58 8.60
C THR A 824 29.00 -6.86 9.65
N SER A 825 29.18 -7.48 10.82
CA SER A 825 30.08 -6.96 11.86
C SER A 825 31.05 -8.02 12.39
N THR A 826 32.26 -7.60 12.76
CA THR A 826 33.23 -8.46 13.46
C THR A 826 33.12 -8.40 14.99
N GLY A 827 32.29 -7.51 15.53
CA GLY A 827 32.13 -7.26 16.97
C GLY A 827 30.70 -6.86 17.31
N GLY A 828 30.41 -6.52 18.57
CA GLY A 828 29.06 -6.10 18.97
C GLY A 828 28.84 -4.63 18.67
N VAL A 829 28.04 -4.34 17.64
CA VAL A 829 27.71 -2.98 17.21
C VAL A 829 26.19 -2.82 17.17
N ASP A 830 25.73 -1.67 17.63
CA ASP A 830 24.38 -1.18 17.41
C ASP A 830 24.42 -0.22 16.21
N LEU A 831 23.56 -0.43 15.22
CA LEU A 831 23.51 0.32 13.97
C LEU A 831 22.31 1.25 13.95
N ASP A 832 22.54 2.52 13.62
CA ASP A 832 21.50 3.54 13.45
C ASP A 832 21.19 3.68 11.95
N GLN A 833 22.11 4.20 11.15
CA GLN A 833 21.89 4.38 9.71
C GLN A 833 23.19 4.40 8.89
N PHE A 834 23.03 4.22 7.58
CA PHE A 834 24.02 4.54 6.55
C PHE A 834 23.56 5.75 5.75
N VAL A 835 24.45 6.70 5.49
CA VAL A 835 24.20 7.80 4.54
C VAL A 835 25.19 7.68 3.38
N PHE A 836 24.68 7.43 2.17
CA PHE A 836 25.49 7.30 0.95
C PHE A 836 25.70 8.66 0.30
N THR A 837 26.95 9.03 0.04
CA THR A 837 27.32 10.41 -0.31
C THR A 837 27.97 10.53 -1.69
N THR A 838 27.73 11.68 -2.32
CA THR A 838 28.39 12.12 -3.55
C THR A 838 28.98 13.50 -3.31
N SER A 839 30.29 13.60 -3.03
CA SER A 839 30.86 14.88 -2.64
C SER A 839 32.33 15.09 -3.03
N THR A 840 32.77 16.35 -3.09
CA THR A 840 34.20 16.69 -3.19
C THR A 840 34.99 16.20 -1.98
N GLY A 841 34.35 16.09 -0.82
CA GLY A 841 34.91 15.49 0.40
C GLY A 841 35.28 14.03 0.22
N ASP A 842 34.42 13.25 -0.44
CA ASP A 842 34.66 11.84 -0.75
C ASP A 842 35.84 11.66 -1.69
N ILE A 843 35.96 12.54 -2.70
CA ILE A 843 37.14 12.56 -3.59
C ILE A 843 38.42 12.84 -2.77
N ARG A 844 38.39 13.75 -1.80
CA ARG A 844 39.56 14.01 -0.92
C ARG A 844 39.90 12.78 -0.09
N SER A 845 38.91 12.12 0.49
CA SER A 845 39.08 10.89 1.27
C SER A 845 39.66 9.75 0.41
N LEU A 846 39.16 9.57 -0.81
CA LEU A 846 39.70 8.64 -1.80
C LEU A 846 41.16 8.96 -2.12
N LEU A 847 41.49 10.22 -2.42
CA LEU A 847 42.87 10.63 -2.71
C LEU A 847 43.80 10.38 -1.51
N ALA A 848 43.33 10.65 -0.28
CA ALA A 848 44.10 10.39 0.93
C ALA A 848 44.35 8.89 1.16
N SER A 849 43.33 8.06 0.95
CA SER A 849 43.41 6.59 1.03
C SER A 849 44.42 6.03 0.02
N LEU A 850 44.27 6.40 -1.26
CA LEU A 850 45.19 5.99 -2.32
C LEU A 850 46.64 6.45 -2.06
N ALA A 851 46.83 7.60 -1.41
CA ALA A 851 48.16 8.08 -1.03
C ALA A 851 48.74 7.30 0.17
N GLY A 852 47.90 6.93 1.13
CA GLY A 852 48.25 6.05 2.26
C GLY A 852 48.75 4.69 1.80
N ASP A 853 48.06 4.11 0.82
CA ASP A 853 48.41 2.83 0.17
C ASP A 853 49.55 2.94 -0.84
N LYS A 854 50.08 4.16 -1.05
CA LYS A 854 51.16 4.48 -2.00
C LYS A 854 50.80 4.19 -3.47
N ARG A 855 49.51 4.13 -3.79
CA ARG A 855 48.97 4.03 -5.17
C ARG A 855 49.09 5.36 -5.91
N ILE A 856 49.02 6.48 -5.18
CA ILE A 856 49.32 7.83 -5.71
C ILE A 856 50.42 8.54 -4.89
N THR A 857 51.01 9.57 -5.48
CA THR A 857 51.99 10.42 -4.76
C THR A 857 51.28 11.51 -3.95
N LYS A 858 51.87 11.91 -2.81
CA LYS A 858 51.39 13.08 -2.04
C LYS A 858 51.28 14.36 -2.87
N GLY A 859 52.15 14.53 -3.88
CA GLY A 859 52.08 15.67 -4.79
C GLY A 859 50.86 15.64 -5.72
N ALA A 860 50.43 14.46 -6.16
CA ALA A 860 49.19 14.30 -6.91
C ALA A 860 47.96 14.55 -6.03
N MET A 861 47.95 13.98 -4.82
CA MET A 861 46.90 14.21 -3.81
C MET A 861 46.71 15.71 -3.53
N ASN A 862 47.78 16.42 -3.16
CA ASN A 862 47.69 17.86 -2.85
C ASN A 862 47.26 18.68 -4.07
N SER A 863 47.79 18.39 -5.25
CA SER A 863 47.46 19.14 -6.46
C SER A 863 46.00 18.99 -6.88
N PHE A 864 45.37 17.85 -6.63
CA PHE A 864 43.92 17.69 -6.86
C PHE A 864 43.11 18.29 -5.72
N GLY A 865 43.58 18.20 -4.47
CA GLY A 865 42.97 18.89 -3.34
C GLY A 865 42.88 20.40 -3.53
N ASP A 866 43.94 21.04 -4.04
CA ASP A 866 43.92 22.49 -4.34
C ASP A 866 42.85 22.84 -5.39
N VAL A 867 42.61 21.95 -6.38
CA VAL A 867 41.56 22.16 -7.39
C VAL A 867 40.17 21.95 -6.79
N LEU A 868 40.00 20.97 -5.89
CA LEU A 868 38.75 20.78 -5.16
C LEU A 868 38.43 21.97 -4.26
N ASP A 869 39.43 22.67 -3.69
CA ASP A 869 39.18 23.92 -2.95
C ASP A 869 38.59 25.01 -3.86
N GLU A 870 39.01 25.06 -5.13
CA GLU A 870 38.43 25.96 -6.14
C GLU A 870 37.01 25.53 -6.53
N VAL A 871 36.71 24.22 -6.57
CA VAL A 871 35.36 23.69 -6.80
C VAL A 871 34.43 24.10 -5.66
N ASP A 872 34.83 23.86 -4.40
CA ASP A 872 34.03 24.21 -3.22
C ASP A 872 33.72 25.71 -3.17
N ALA A 873 34.69 26.56 -3.53
CA ALA A 873 34.50 28.01 -3.60
C ALA A 873 33.54 28.44 -4.73
N ALA A 874 33.49 27.71 -5.84
CA ALA A 874 32.56 27.97 -6.95
C ALA A 874 31.14 27.52 -6.59
N LEU A 875 30.98 26.34 -5.99
CA LEU A 875 29.69 25.84 -5.51
C LEU A 875 29.10 26.75 -4.44
N ALA A 876 29.91 27.25 -3.49
CA ALA A 876 29.47 28.22 -2.50
C ALA A 876 29.04 29.59 -3.08
N ALA A 877 29.28 29.83 -4.36
CA ALA A 877 28.89 31.03 -5.10
C ALA A 877 27.82 30.75 -6.17
N ASP A 878 27.19 29.56 -6.16
CA ASP A 878 26.23 29.07 -7.15
C ASP A 878 26.76 29.08 -8.59
N ASP A 879 28.07 28.88 -8.78
CA ASP A 879 28.74 28.82 -10.09
C ASP A 879 29.06 27.36 -10.49
N THR A 880 28.01 26.60 -10.82
CA THR A 880 28.09 25.19 -11.22
C THR A 880 28.91 24.98 -12.50
N ALA A 881 28.93 25.98 -13.40
CA ALA A 881 29.73 25.94 -14.63
C ALA A 881 31.24 25.92 -14.33
N THR A 882 31.71 26.81 -13.44
CA THR A 882 33.12 26.81 -13.01
C THR A 882 33.46 25.55 -12.23
N ALA A 883 32.60 25.11 -11.31
CA ALA A 883 32.78 23.86 -10.56
C ALA A 883 32.97 22.66 -11.50
N THR A 884 32.11 22.54 -12.51
CA THR A 884 32.17 21.50 -13.55
C THR A 884 33.47 21.54 -14.36
N GLU A 885 33.90 22.72 -14.82
CA GLU A 885 35.16 22.87 -15.56
C GLU A 885 36.37 22.36 -14.74
N LYS A 886 36.40 22.69 -13.44
CA LYS A 886 37.49 22.30 -12.53
C LYS A 886 37.48 20.81 -12.23
N LEU A 887 36.31 20.22 -12.05
CA LEU A 887 36.16 18.77 -11.91
C LEU A 887 36.62 18.05 -13.19
N GLN A 888 36.17 18.48 -14.37
CA GLN A 888 36.63 17.93 -15.66
C GLN A 888 38.15 18.04 -15.85
N PHE A 889 38.77 19.09 -15.32
CA PHE A 889 40.22 19.20 -15.28
C PHE A 889 40.86 18.07 -14.45
N ILE A 890 40.33 17.74 -13.27
CA ILE A 890 40.83 16.62 -12.45
C ILE A 890 40.74 15.32 -13.24
N ALA A 891 39.57 15.00 -13.82
CA ALA A 891 39.37 13.79 -14.63
C ALA A 891 40.38 13.69 -15.79
N THR A 892 40.57 14.80 -16.52
CA THR A 892 41.52 14.88 -17.64
C THR A 892 42.98 14.70 -17.21
N GLN A 893 43.34 15.14 -16.01
CA GLN A 893 44.71 15.08 -15.50
C GLN A 893 45.03 13.81 -14.71
N ALA A 894 44.03 13.08 -14.20
CA ALA A 894 44.21 11.88 -13.40
C ALA A 894 45.14 10.85 -14.08
N PRO A 895 44.95 10.45 -15.37
CA PRO A 895 45.86 9.50 -16.03
C PRO A 895 47.30 10.01 -16.19
N LYS A 896 47.49 11.34 -16.23
CA LYS A 896 48.81 11.97 -16.40
C LYS A 896 49.55 12.15 -15.07
N ARG A 897 48.82 12.30 -13.96
CA ARG A 897 49.37 12.54 -12.62
C ARG A 897 49.50 11.24 -11.82
N ILE A 898 48.70 10.22 -12.13
CA ILE A 898 48.71 8.89 -11.53
C ILE A 898 49.25 7.88 -12.56
N ARG A 899 50.54 8.00 -12.91
CA ARG A 899 51.12 7.22 -14.03
C ARG A 899 51.43 5.75 -13.71
N GLY A 900 51.40 5.37 -12.43
CA GLY A 900 51.83 4.05 -11.95
C GLY A 900 50.69 3.09 -11.63
N ASP A 901 49.44 3.55 -11.69
CA ASP A 901 48.26 2.82 -11.22
C ASP A 901 47.03 3.30 -12.01
N ALA A 902 46.74 2.62 -13.12
CA ALA A 902 45.64 3.01 -14.02
C ALA A 902 44.27 2.87 -13.35
N ASP A 903 44.12 1.90 -12.45
CA ASP A 903 42.90 1.65 -11.71
C ASP A 903 42.64 2.79 -10.72
N ALA A 904 43.67 3.29 -10.02
CA ALA A 904 43.56 4.46 -9.16
C ALA A 904 43.21 5.73 -9.95
N ALA A 905 43.72 5.87 -11.18
CA ALA A 905 43.34 6.99 -12.05
C ALA A 905 41.87 6.89 -12.49
N ALA A 906 41.40 5.70 -12.86
CA ALA A 906 40.01 5.45 -13.23
C ALA A 906 39.05 5.68 -12.06
N LEU A 907 39.46 5.35 -10.83
CA LEU A 907 38.66 5.62 -9.62
C LEU A 907 38.49 7.10 -9.34
N VAL A 908 39.56 7.89 -9.46
CA VAL A 908 39.47 9.35 -9.32
C VAL A 908 38.60 9.95 -10.43
N ILE A 909 38.68 9.44 -11.67
CA ILE A 909 37.81 9.89 -12.76
C ILE A 909 36.34 9.61 -12.45
N ARG A 910 36.00 8.37 -12.08
CA ARG A 910 34.62 7.99 -11.75
C ARG A 910 34.04 8.84 -10.63
N ALA A 911 34.78 9.05 -9.54
CA ALA A 911 34.31 9.88 -8.43
C ALA A 911 34.10 11.34 -8.84
N VAL A 912 34.93 11.87 -9.73
CA VAL A 912 34.76 13.22 -10.29
C VAL A 912 33.56 13.32 -11.21
N GLU A 913 33.35 12.32 -12.08
CA GLU A 913 32.21 12.27 -12.99
C GLU A 913 30.88 12.15 -12.21
N ALA A 914 30.87 11.38 -11.12
CA ALA A 914 29.73 11.30 -10.21
C ALA A 914 29.37 12.67 -9.60
N VAL A 915 30.34 13.40 -9.05
CA VAL A 915 30.10 14.75 -8.51
C VAL A 915 29.70 15.75 -9.60
N ILE A 916 30.17 15.58 -10.84
CA ILE A 916 29.70 16.42 -11.95
C ILE A 916 28.22 16.15 -12.25
N ALA A 917 27.80 14.88 -12.28
CA ALA A 917 26.42 14.51 -12.54
C ALA A 917 25.47 15.03 -11.45
N ASP A 918 25.94 15.04 -10.19
CA ASP A 918 25.20 15.48 -9.00
C ASP A 918 24.95 17.02 -8.96
N ILE A 919 25.84 17.82 -9.55
CA ILE A 919 25.72 19.30 -9.54
C ILE A 919 25.18 19.90 -10.85
N ALA A 920 24.92 19.06 -11.86
CA ALA A 920 24.52 19.46 -13.21
C ALA A 920 23.01 19.49 -13.33
#